data_AF-A0A968WN41-F1
#
_entry.id   AF-A0A968WN41-F1
#
_cell.length_a   1.000
_cell.length_b   1.000
_cell.length_c   1.000
_cell.angle_alpha   90.00
_cell.angle_beta   90.00
_cell.angle_gamma   90.00
#
_symmetry.space_group_name_H-M   'P 1'
#
loop_
_entity.id
_entity.type
_entity.pdbx_description
1 polymer ?
#
loop_
_entity_poly.entity_id
_entity_poly.type
_entity_poly.pdbx_seq_one_letter_code
_entity_poly.pdbx_strand_id
1 'polypeptide(L)'
;MDGGSGNDFLLAEGSFTGAPDVLIGGADNDVYILSGAGVFDIRSRTEAGDPGIDRIQAAFDLDLTGFLGIENATLLGGGNFAITGNARNNVLYGNGAGNALSGAAGSDWLFGQNGDDTLDGGIGADTLLGGAGDDDYVVDHTFDRVIENANAGHDTVFSSINWSLTGSPDVEDLFLSGGAINGAGNALANRLDGNSNANTLDGGLGFDFMAGGLDNDIYILRDTSRISVLGAGRYVYDTVFEAANSGIDTINVYQAADPLAAGGLTTAYTLGANIERLTLTGTAALNGTGEKDVSVWVEQVGDMKLDEAAFAANLAYGARLRFYRFDKYKTKEKPEQKPSLRHFNVLVADTADAKRAFGPMDKVVDAVNFTRDLVSEPANVIYPETLAAEAKTLTEFGVEVKVLGVKEMTKLGMGALLGVGQGSHRESQLVTMQWNGAGKEKPIAFVGKGVTFDTGGISIKPAAGMEDMKWDMAGSAAVIGTMRALASRKAKVNAVGVVGLVENMPSGTAQRPGDIVTSMSGQTIEVLNTDAEGRLVLADAMWYCQETFKPKVMIDLATLTGAILIALGNIYGGMYANDDDLASQLESSGKATGELLWRMPLAPAYNKMMDSPAADVKNISGSRNAGSITAAEFLQRFVQKGTIWSHLDIAGMAWADKDSPTSPRGATGYGVRLLDHLVAAHYEEA
;
A
#
# COMPACT_ATOMS: atom_id res chain seq x y z
N MET A 1 48.31 -48.28 40.49
CA MET A 1 48.20 -49.52 39.70
C MET A 1 48.87 -49.27 38.35
N ASP A 2 49.52 -50.27 37.76
CA ASP A 2 50.08 -50.20 36.41
C ASP A 2 49.44 -51.34 35.62
N GLY A 3 48.65 -51.01 34.59
CA GLY A 3 47.86 -51.96 33.80
C GLY A 3 48.73 -52.84 32.89
N GLY A 4 49.81 -52.26 32.34
CA GLY A 4 50.69 -52.94 31.42
C GLY A 4 50.27 -52.77 29.96
N SER A 5 50.11 -53.86 29.22
CA SER A 5 49.74 -53.86 27.79
C SER A 5 48.37 -54.52 27.61
N GLY A 6 47.57 -54.04 26.66
CA GLY A 6 46.18 -54.43 26.43
C GLY A 6 45.20 -53.46 27.08
N ASN A 7 43.91 -53.57 26.74
CA ASN A 7 42.86 -52.71 27.31
C ASN A 7 42.61 -53.07 28.78
N ASP A 8 42.93 -52.17 29.70
CA ASP A 8 42.85 -52.38 31.14
C ASP A 8 41.69 -51.65 31.82
N PHE A 9 41.21 -52.21 32.93
CA PHE A 9 40.25 -51.56 33.84
C PHE A 9 40.92 -51.26 35.17
N LEU A 10 41.12 -49.98 35.48
CA LEU A 10 41.88 -49.50 36.64
C LEU A 10 40.93 -48.80 37.61
N LEU A 11 40.71 -49.38 38.80
CA LEU A 11 39.75 -48.88 39.79
C LEU A 11 40.44 -48.26 41.01
N ALA A 12 40.04 -47.06 41.42
CA ALA A 12 40.51 -46.41 42.64
C ALA A 12 39.36 -45.79 43.45
N GLU A 13 39.40 -45.96 44.77
CA GLU A 13 38.34 -45.49 45.69
C GLU A 13 38.57 -44.07 46.25
N GLY A 14 39.75 -43.49 46.03
CA GLY A 14 40.12 -42.14 46.45
C GLY A 14 40.40 -42.01 47.95
N SER A 15 41.55 -41.43 48.29
CA SER A 15 41.87 -40.97 49.66
C SER A 15 42.14 -39.47 49.70
N PHE A 16 41.47 -38.74 50.61
CA PHE A 16 41.72 -37.32 50.87
C PHE A 16 42.96 -37.07 51.75
N THR A 17 43.56 -38.12 52.32
CA THR A 17 44.73 -38.01 53.19
C THR A 17 45.80 -39.01 52.74
N GLY A 18 46.86 -38.53 52.07
CA GLY A 18 47.96 -39.38 51.59
C GLY A 18 48.64 -38.84 50.33
N ALA A 19 49.61 -39.60 49.82
CA ALA A 19 50.12 -39.44 48.46
C ALA A 19 49.00 -39.76 47.45
N PRO A 20 49.00 -39.17 46.24
CA PRO A 20 47.96 -39.41 45.25
C PRO A 20 47.87 -40.89 44.87
N ASP A 21 46.65 -41.35 44.60
CA ASP A 21 46.44 -42.66 44.00
C ASP A 21 46.93 -42.61 42.54
N VAL A 22 48.05 -43.29 42.27
CA VAL A 22 48.69 -43.31 40.94
C VAL A 22 48.10 -44.44 40.10
N LEU A 23 47.49 -44.11 38.97
CA LEU A 23 46.97 -45.07 37.98
C LEU A 23 47.69 -44.86 36.66
N ILE A 24 48.39 -45.88 36.18
CA ILE A 24 49.13 -45.83 34.92
C ILE A 24 48.58 -46.90 33.99
N GLY A 25 48.05 -46.48 32.84
CA GLY A 25 47.64 -47.37 31.76
C GLY A 25 48.76 -47.68 30.77
N GLY A 26 48.45 -48.59 29.85
CA GLY A 26 49.26 -48.94 28.70
C GLY A 26 49.16 -47.94 27.56
N ALA A 27 49.45 -48.40 26.34
CA ALA A 27 49.27 -47.65 25.08
C ALA A 27 48.01 -48.10 24.33
N ASP A 28 47.19 -48.95 24.95
CA ASP A 28 45.94 -49.48 24.41
C ASP A 28 44.75 -48.71 25.02
N ASN A 29 43.50 -49.11 24.80
CA ASN A 29 42.34 -48.37 25.32
C ASN A 29 42.06 -48.74 26.79
N ASP A 30 42.37 -47.86 27.72
CA ASP A 30 42.17 -48.09 29.15
C ASP A 30 40.97 -47.33 29.74
N VAL A 31 40.34 -47.93 30.75
CA VAL A 31 39.23 -47.34 31.50
C VAL A 31 39.60 -47.19 32.97
N TYR A 32 39.60 -45.94 33.44
CA TYR A 32 39.90 -45.58 34.82
C TYR A 32 38.59 -45.27 35.56
N ILE A 33 38.25 -46.05 36.58
CA ILE A 33 37.00 -45.91 37.35
C ILE A 33 37.32 -45.36 38.75
N LEU A 34 36.84 -44.15 39.04
CA LEU A 34 37.08 -43.44 40.28
C LEU A 34 35.80 -43.45 41.13
N SER A 35 35.77 -44.29 42.17
CA SER A 35 34.57 -44.51 42.99
C SER A 35 34.44 -43.61 44.22
N GLY A 36 35.40 -42.70 44.45
CA GLY A 36 35.34 -41.66 45.47
C GLY A 36 36.22 -40.47 45.14
N ALA A 37 35.85 -39.27 45.57
CA ALA A 37 36.66 -38.06 45.36
C ALA A 37 37.97 -38.14 46.18
N GLY A 38 39.07 -37.68 45.60
CA GLY A 38 40.42 -37.80 46.16
C GLY A 38 41.47 -37.16 45.25
N VAL A 39 42.75 -37.26 45.61
CA VAL A 39 43.85 -36.79 44.74
C VAL A 39 44.36 -37.96 43.90
N PHE A 40 44.26 -37.84 42.57
CA PHE A 40 44.67 -38.87 41.62
C PHE A 40 45.81 -38.37 40.74
N ASP A 41 46.69 -39.29 40.34
CA ASP A 41 47.73 -39.05 39.33
C ASP A 41 47.55 -40.10 38.23
N ILE A 42 46.77 -39.74 37.21
CA ILE A 42 46.36 -40.63 36.12
C ILE A 42 47.21 -40.32 34.89
N ARG A 43 47.82 -41.36 34.33
CA ARG A 43 48.72 -41.25 33.18
C ARG A 43 48.52 -42.42 32.23
N SER A 44 48.32 -42.14 30.95
CA SER A 44 48.42 -43.13 29.87
C SER A 44 49.84 -43.15 29.29
N ARG A 45 50.38 -44.34 29.02
CA ARG A 45 51.72 -44.49 28.42
C ARG A 45 51.59 -44.38 26.91
N THR A 46 52.10 -43.30 26.33
CA THR A 46 52.08 -43.12 24.87
C THR A 46 53.24 -43.88 24.20
N GLU A 47 52.96 -44.85 23.33
CA GLU A 47 53.94 -45.45 22.40
C GLU A 47 53.74 -45.00 20.95
N ALA A 48 54.79 -45.09 20.11
CA ALA A 48 54.73 -44.66 18.71
C ALA A 48 53.95 -45.66 17.84
N GLY A 49 52.68 -45.39 17.56
CA GLY A 49 51.92 -46.11 16.53
C GLY A 49 50.41 -45.94 16.61
N ASP A 50 49.85 -45.98 17.82
CA ASP A 50 48.43 -45.74 18.14
C ASP A 50 48.33 -45.67 19.67
N PRO A 51 48.09 -44.50 20.30
CA PRO A 51 48.17 -44.38 21.76
C PRO A 51 46.93 -44.92 22.51
N GLY A 52 46.00 -45.58 21.82
CA GLY A 52 44.71 -45.93 22.39
C GLY A 52 43.82 -44.69 22.62
N ILE A 53 42.58 -44.94 23.02
CA ILE A 53 41.59 -43.94 23.44
C ILE A 53 41.24 -44.27 24.87
N ASP A 54 41.70 -43.43 25.79
CA ASP A 54 41.58 -43.65 27.22
C ASP A 54 40.39 -42.90 27.82
N ARG A 55 39.69 -43.54 28.78
CA ARG A 55 38.46 -43.01 29.39
C ARG A 55 38.50 -42.99 30.91
N ILE A 56 38.18 -41.85 31.51
CA ILE A 56 37.90 -41.75 32.95
C ILE A 56 36.38 -41.83 33.20
N GLN A 57 35.98 -42.57 34.23
CA GLN A 57 34.62 -42.61 34.76
C GLN A 57 34.62 -42.19 36.23
N ALA A 58 33.84 -41.17 36.58
CA ALA A 58 33.81 -40.61 37.94
C ALA A 58 32.39 -40.19 38.34
N ALA A 59 32.09 -40.20 39.63
CA ALA A 59 30.82 -39.69 40.19
C ALA A 59 31.05 -38.39 41.01
N PHE A 60 31.91 -37.50 40.50
CA PHE A 60 32.30 -36.22 41.05
C PHE A 60 32.94 -35.35 39.94
N ASP A 61 33.20 -34.07 40.22
CA ASP A 61 33.81 -33.12 39.25
C ASP A 61 35.16 -33.62 38.73
N LEU A 62 35.36 -33.54 37.41
CA LEU A 62 36.56 -34.03 36.74
C LEU A 62 37.27 -32.92 35.97
N ASP A 63 38.58 -32.83 36.13
CA ASP A 63 39.44 -31.93 35.37
C ASP A 63 40.55 -32.76 34.70
N LEU A 64 40.50 -32.84 33.36
CA LEU A 64 41.44 -33.59 32.56
C LEU A 64 42.76 -32.85 32.30
N THR A 65 42.87 -31.57 32.64
CA THR A 65 44.07 -30.76 32.36
C THR A 65 45.32 -31.29 33.07
N GLY A 66 45.13 -31.94 34.23
CA GLY A 66 46.18 -32.57 35.02
C GLY A 66 46.56 -33.99 34.58
N PHE A 67 45.82 -34.60 33.65
CA PHE A 67 46.02 -35.99 33.24
C PHE A 67 46.67 -36.09 31.86
N LEU A 68 47.67 -36.96 31.74
CA LEU A 68 48.43 -37.12 30.50
C LEU A 68 47.85 -38.29 29.68
N GLY A 69 47.48 -38.00 28.43
CA GLY A 69 46.99 -39.01 27.49
C GLY A 69 45.60 -39.52 27.80
N ILE A 70 44.69 -38.65 28.25
CA ILE A 70 43.28 -38.99 28.43
C ILE A 70 42.46 -38.19 27.43
N GLU A 71 41.66 -38.89 26.65
CA GLU A 71 40.79 -38.31 25.61
C GLU A 71 39.34 -38.25 26.08
N ASN A 72 38.87 -39.22 26.86
CA ASN A 72 37.45 -39.36 27.16
C ASN A 72 37.13 -39.27 28.65
N ALA A 73 35.96 -38.74 28.97
CA ALA A 73 35.44 -38.69 30.33
C ALA A 73 33.96 -39.03 30.39
N THR A 74 33.51 -39.57 31.52
CA THR A 74 32.09 -39.85 31.77
C THR A 74 31.73 -39.66 33.22
N LEU A 75 30.70 -38.85 33.44
CA LEU A 75 30.08 -38.71 34.75
C LEU A 75 29.13 -39.88 35.00
N LEU A 76 29.25 -40.44 36.20
CA LEU A 76 28.38 -41.48 36.75
C LEU A 76 27.53 -40.90 37.89
N GLY A 77 26.52 -41.64 38.30
CA GLY A 77 25.63 -41.24 39.38
C GLY A 77 24.58 -40.21 38.92
N GLY A 78 24.05 -39.45 39.87
CA GLY A 78 22.99 -38.45 39.61
C GLY A 78 23.23 -37.14 40.36
N GLY A 79 24.48 -36.73 40.48
CA GLY A 79 24.86 -35.42 41.00
C GLY A 79 25.17 -34.47 39.85
N ASN A 80 24.95 -33.18 40.09
CA ASN A 80 25.33 -32.11 39.16
C ASN A 80 26.85 -31.94 39.24
N PHE A 81 27.55 -32.41 38.23
CA PHE A 81 29.02 -32.40 38.20
C PHE A 81 29.55 -31.66 36.99
N ALA A 82 30.80 -31.24 37.07
CA ALA A 82 31.51 -30.62 35.96
C ALA A 82 32.54 -31.56 35.33
N ILE A 83 32.76 -31.43 34.02
CA ILE A 83 33.95 -31.95 33.35
C ILE A 83 34.67 -30.80 32.64
N THR A 84 35.96 -30.65 32.89
CA THR A 84 36.86 -29.84 32.06
C THR A 84 37.78 -30.75 31.27
N GLY A 85 37.77 -30.58 29.94
CA GLY A 85 38.65 -31.25 28.98
C GLY A 85 40.10 -30.80 29.10
N ASN A 86 40.91 -31.17 28.11
CA ASN A 86 42.30 -30.76 28.00
C ASN A 86 42.58 -30.19 26.60
N ALA A 87 43.83 -30.20 26.15
CA ALA A 87 44.20 -29.62 24.84
C ALA A 87 44.08 -30.62 23.67
N ARG A 88 43.44 -31.77 23.88
CA ARG A 88 43.23 -32.82 22.88
C ARG A 88 41.76 -32.86 22.51
N ASN A 89 41.46 -33.49 21.38
CA ASN A 89 40.09 -33.80 20.98
C ASN A 89 39.46 -34.76 22.01
N ASN A 90 38.57 -34.24 22.83
CA ASN A 90 37.93 -34.95 23.91
C ASN A 90 36.54 -35.47 23.54
N VAL A 91 36.13 -36.57 24.17
CA VAL A 91 34.74 -37.03 24.17
C VAL A 91 34.22 -37.06 25.60
N LEU A 92 33.38 -36.09 25.94
CA LEU A 92 32.88 -35.85 27.29
C LEU A 92 31.41 -36.25 27.39
N TYR A 93 31.08 -37.14 28.32
CA TYR A 93 29.71 -37.55 28.60
C TYR A 93 29.28 -37.10 30.00
N GLY A 94 28.22 -36.31 30.07
CA GLY A 94 27.47 -36.04 31.29
C GLY A 94 26.73 -37.28 31.82
N ASN A 95 26.01 -37.07 32.92
CA ASN A 95 25.09 -38.01 33.52
C ASN A 95 23.63 -37.54 33.32
N GLY A 96 22.66 -38.09 34.06
CA GLY A 96 21.25 -37.71 33.89
C GLY A 96 20.79 -36.51 34.72
N ALA A 97 21.71 -35.68 35.21
CA ALA A 97 21.46 -34.47 35.99
C ALA A 97 22.18 -33.29 35.33
N GLY A 98 21.80 -32.05 35.62
CA GLY A 98 22.42 -30.87 35.01
C GLY A 98 23.92 -30.77 35.29
N ASN A 99 24.73 -30.73 34.23
CA ASN A 99 26.19 -30.80 34.23
C ASN A 99 26.81 -29.58 33.55
N ALA A 100 28.07 -29.29 33.90
CA ALA A 100 28.86 -28.26 33.22
C ALA A 100 30.02 -28.93 32.47
N LEU A 101 29.95 -28.99 31.14
CA LEU A 101 30.96 -29.60 30.28
C LEU A 101 31.74 -28.51 29.55
N SER A 102 33.06 -28.53 29.66
CA SER A 102 33.96 -27.65 28.92
C SER A 102 34.98 -28.47 28.14
N GLY A 103 35.04 -28.32 26.80
CA GLY A 103 36.01 -29.01 25.93
C GLY A 103 37.44 -28.50 26.09
N ALA A 104 37.58 -27.22 26.45
CA ALA A 104 38.83 -26.47 26.57
C ALA A 104 39.51 -26.19 25.21
N ALA A 105 40.35 -27.08 24.69
CA ALA A 105 40.96 -26.87 23.38
C ALA A 105 41.06 -28.18 22.60
N GLY A 106 40.72 -28.17 21.32
CA GLY A 106 40.63 -29.40 20.54
C GLY A 106 39.36 -29.38 19.71
N SER A 107 39.12 -30.44 18.93
CA SER A 107 37.80 -30.66 18.33
C SER A 107 37.06 -31.70 19.15
N ASP A 108 36.18 -31.21 20.02
CA ASP A 108 35.59 -31.95 21.12
C ASP A 108 34.15 -32.37 20.84
N TRP A 109 33.71 -33.43 21.51
CA TRP A 109 32.34 -33.92 21.49
C TRP A 109 31.81 -33.91 22.92
N LEU A 110 30.83 -33.05 23.18
CA LEU A 110 30.20 -32.90 24.49
C LEU A 110 28.77 -33.44 24.41
N PHE A 111 28.44 -34.37 25.31
CA PHE A 111 27.13 -35.00 25.41
C PHE A 111 26.55 -34.75 26.81
N GLY A 112 25.61 -33.82 26.97
CA GLY A 112 24.94 -33.50 28.24
C GLY A 112 24.12 -34.68 28.79
N GLN A 113 23.30 -35.26 27.91
CA GLN A 113 22.36 -36.37 28.13
C GLN A 113 20.98 -35.91 28.58
N ASN A 114 20.68 -35.97 29.88
CA ASN A 114 19.42 -35.47 30.42
C ASN A 114 19.75 -34.47 31.53
N GLY A 115 18.85 -33.54 31.78
CA GLY A 115 19.05 -32.46 32.75
C GLY A 115 19.40 -31.17 32.03
N ASP A 116 19.41 -30.08 32.78
CA ASP A 116 19.72 -28.75 32.23
C ASP A 116 21.25 -28.58 32.24
N ASP A 117 21.88 -28.80 31.10
CA ASP A 117 23.33 -28.86 30.94
C ASP A 117 23.90 -27.56 30.37
N THR A 118 25.14 -27.23 30.74
CA THR A 118 25.93 -26.16 30.10
C THR A 118 27.10 -26.79 29.34
N LEU A 119 27.13 -26.61 28.02
CA LEU A 119 28.13 -27.16 27.12
C LEU A 119 28.95 -26.04 26.48
N ASP A 120 30.21 -25.92 26.89
CA ASP A 120 31.18 -24.99 26.33
C ASP A 120 32.22 -25.75 25.51
N GLY A 121 32.20 -25.59 24.18
CA GLY A 121 33.18 -26.24 23.30
C GLY A 121 34.61 -25.79 23.58
N GLY A 122 34.79 -24.54 23.98
CA GLY A 122 36.10 -23.91 24.03
C GLY A 122 36.70 -23.74 22.63
N ILE A 123 38.03 -23.74 22.56
CA ILE A 123 38.74 -23.46 21.30
C ILE A 123 38.76 -24.71 20.42
N GLY A 124 38.09 -24.63 19.27
CA GLY A 124 38.31 -25.57 18.18
C GLY A 124 37.06 -25.79 17.36
N ALA A 125 36.77 -27.03 16.95
CA ALA A 125 35.61 -27.28 16.09
C ALA A 125 34.78 -28.36 16.72
N ASP A 126 33.81 -27.93 17.50
CA ASP A 126 33.20 -28.77 18.52
C ASP A 126 31.81 -29.25 18.12
N THR A 127 31.39 -30.37 18.68
CA THR A 127 30.04 -30.90 18.53
C THR A 127 29.40 -30.98 19.90
N LEU A 128 28.36 -30.18 20.11
CA LEU A 128 27.65 -30.04 21.38
C LEU A 128 26.25 -30.65 21.24
N LEU A 129 25.94 -31.67 22.06
CA LEU A 129 24.63 -32.30 22.17
C LEU A 129 24.17 -32.20 23.63
N GLY A 130 23.20 -31.36 23.96
CA GLY A 130 22.71 -31.23 25.35
C GLY A 130 21.78 -32.39 25.69
N GLY A 131 20.78 -32.65 24.84
CA GLY A 131 20.01 -33.89 24.91
C GLY A 131 18.57 -33.71 25.34
N ALA A 132 18.26 -33.62 26.62
CA ALA A 132 16.90 -33.43 27.13
C ALA A 132 16.92 -32.65 28.44
N GLY A 133 16.20 -31.54 28.52
CA GLY A 133 16.40 -30.52 29.53
C GLY A 133 16.54 -29.16 28.84
N ASP A 134 16.61 -28.09 29.62
CA ASP A 134 16.85 -26.75 29.07
C ASP A 134 18.37 -26.51 29.06
N ASP A 135 19.00 -26.64 27.88
CA ASP A 135 20.46 -26.67 27.74
C ASP A 135 21.06 -25.35 27.22
N ASP A 136 22.24 -25.00 27.74
CA ASP A 136 23.02 -23.82 27.36
C ASP A 136 24.27 -24.22 26.55
N TYR A 137 24.39 -23.71 25.32
CA TYR A 137 25.54 -23.94 24.43
C TYR A 137 26.40 -22.70 24.31
N VAL A 138 27.71 -22.81 24.54
CA VAL A 138 28.68 -21.75 24.26
C VAL A 138 29.46 -22.08 23.00
N VAL A 139 29.37 -21.22 21.99
CA VAL A 139 30.03 -21.38 20.69
C VAL A 139 30.93 -20.19 20.38
N ASP A 140 32.15 -20.47 19.96
CA ASP A 140 33.17 -19.44 19.69
C ASP A 140 33.89 -19.63 18.35
N HIS A 141 33.58 -20.71 17.61
CA HIS A 141 34.22 -21.03 16.36
C HIS A 141 33.24 -21.42 15.25
N THR A 142 33.56 -21.02 14.01
CA THR A 142 32.62 -21.10 12.88
C THR A 142 32.29 -22.53 12.43
N PHE A 143 33.02 -23.53 12.93
CA PHE A 143 32.78 -24.94 12.65
C PHE A 143 32.16 -25.70 13.83
N ASP A 144 31.79 -25.01 14.90
CA ASP A 144 31.03 -25.60 15.98
C ASP A 144 29.67 -26.05 15.48
N ARG A 145 29.13 -27.09 16.09
CA ARG A 145 27.84 -27.65 15.74
C ARG A 145 27.03 -27.99 16.99
N VAL A 146 25.92 -27.28 17.15
CA VAL A 146 24.90 -27.55 18.16
C VAL A 146 23.86 -28.48 17.56
N ILE A 147 23.63 -29.62 18.20
CA ILE A 147 22.64 -30.61 17.78
C ILE A 147 21.66 -30.80 18.92
N GLU A 148 20.39 -30.52 18.63
CA GLU A 148 19.30 -30.72 19.58
C GLU A 148 18.21 -31.66 19.07
N ASN A 149 17.50 -32.25 20.03
CA ASN A 149 16.41 -33.17 19.73
C ASN A 149 15.06 -32.44 19.78
N ALA A 150 14.17 -32.79 18.86
CA ALA A 150 12.83 -32.19 18.84
C ALA A 150 12.07 -32.41 20.17
N ASN A 151 11.61 -31.31 20.78
CA ASN A 151 10.90 -31.26 22.07
C ASN A 151 11.75 -31.72 23.27
N ALA A 152 13.07 -31.43 23.25
CA ALA A 152 13.99 -31.76 24.32
C ALA A 152 13.96 -30.79 25.51
N GLY A 153 13.59 -29.54 25.28
CA GLY A 153 13.52 -28.51 26.31
C GLY A 153 13.34 -27.15 25.67
N HIS A 154 13.86 -26.12 26.33
CA HIS A 154 13.98 -24.77 25.80
C HIS A 154 15.44 -24.33 25.84
N ASP A 155 16.08 -24.36 24.69
CA ASP A 155 17.53 -24.39 24.58
C ASP A 155 18.11 -23.05 24.12
N THR A 156 19.31 -22.74 24.61
CA THR A 156 19.94 -21.42 24.43
C THR A 156 21.35 -21.52 23.88
N VAL A 157 21.64 -20.76 22.82
CA VAL A 157 23.01 -20.59 22.31
C VAL A 157 23.56 -19.22 22.72
N PHE A 158 24.72 -19.22 23.36
CA PHE A 158 25.57 -18.05 23.58
C PHE A 158 26.70 -18.04 22.56
N SER A 159 26.71 -17.04 21.67
CA SER A 159 27.72 -16.93 20.61
C SER A 159 28.61 -15.71 20.77
N SER A 160 29.92 -15.90 20.57
CA SER A 160 30.90 -14.82 20.45
C SER A 160 31.29 -14.51 18.99
N ILE A 161 30.64 -15.19 18.03
CA ILE A 161 30.85 -15.06 16.58
C ILE A 161 29.51 -14.86 15.86
N ASN A 162 29.53 -14.68 14.53
CA ASN A 162 28.28 -14.74 13.77
C ASN A 162 27.67 -16.14 13.88
N TRP A 163 26.38 -16.23 14.20
CA TRP A 163 25.71 -17.50 14.40
C TRP A 163 24.33 -17.57 13.74
N SER A 164 23.96 -18.77 13.32
CA SER A 164 22.68 -19.06 12.67
C SER A 164 22.08 -20.34 13.23
N LEU A 165 20.90 -20.23 13.85
CA LEU A 165 20.14 -21.37 14.38
C LEU A 165 19.57 -22.26 13.26
N THR A 166 19.69 -21.88 11.98
CA THR A 166 19.26 -22.72 10.86
C THR A 166 19.87 -24.12 10.85
N GLY A 167 21.07 -24.29 11.43
CA GLY A 167 21.75 -25.58 11.58
C GLY A 167 21.29 -26.38 12.80
N SER A 168 20.53 -25.75 13.71
CA SER A 168 20.07 -26.25 14.99
C SER A 168 18.56 -25.97 15.10
N PRO A 169 17.74 -26.71 14.34
CA PRO A 169 16.34 -26.36 14.09
C PRO A 169 15.42 -26.48 15.32
N ASP A 170 15.91 -27.09 16.39
CA ASP A 170 15.19 -27.35 17.63
C ASP A 170 15.73 -26.48 18.80
N VAL A 171 16.46 -25.40 18.51
CA VAL A 171 16.93 -24.42 19.51
C VAL A 171 16.09 -23.15 19.43
N GLU A 172 15.71 -22.60 20.58
CA GLU A 172 14.81 -21.44 20.69
C GLU A 172 15.55 -20.10 20.83
N ASP A 173 16.63 -20.03 21.60
CA ASP A 173 17.24 -18.76 22.00
C ASP A 173 18.67 -18.58 21.47
N LEU A 174 19.00 -17.34 21.07
CA LEU A 174 20.35 -16.93 20.67
C LEU A 174 20.73 -15.61 21.35
N PHE A 175 21.85 -15.63 22.07
CA PHE A 175 22.46 -14.47 22.71
C PHE A 175 23.84 -14.18 22.11
N LEU A 176 24.06 -12.95 21.64
CA LEU A 176 25.35 -12.51 21.12
C LEU A 176 26.17 -11.82 22.21
N SER A 177 27.46 -12.14 22.33
CA SER A 177 28.35 -11.58 23.38
C SER A 177 29.68 -11.02 22.85
N GLY A 178 29.99 -11.25 21.57
CA GLY A 178 31.24 -10.84 20.91
C GLY A 178 31.27 -9.37 20.42
N GLY A 179 31.94 -9.14 19.28
CA GLY A 179 32.04 -7.82 18.64
C GLY A 179 30.77 -7.41 17.88
N ALA A 180 30.91 -6.67 16.79
CA ALA A 180 29.81 -6.40 15.84
C ALA A 180 29.51 -7.66 15.01
N ILE A 181 28.76 -8.59 15.62
CA ILE A 181 28.38 -9.89 15.06
C ILE A 181 26.88 -9.93 14.77
N ASN A 182 26.44 -10.92 14.00
CA ASN A 182 25.08 -11.05 13.50
C ASN A 182 24.47 -12.39 13.92
N GLY A 183 23.16 -12.40 14.12
CA GLY A 183 22.39 -13.58 14.53
C GLY A 183 21.27 -13.87 13.54
N ALA A 184 21.01 -15.16 13.31
CA ALA A 184 19.84 -15.60 12.55
C ALA A 184 19.09 -16.71 13.29
N GLY A 185 17.77 -16.58 13.36
CA GLY A 185 16.84 -17.60 13.86
C GLY A 185 16.63 -18.74 12.87
N ASN A 186 15.77 -19.69 13.25
CA ASN A 186 15.37 -20.85 12.48
C ASN A 186 13.91 -20.74 12.01
N ALA A 187 13.09 -21.78 12.20
CA ALA A 187 11.68 -21.78 11.82
C ALA A 187 10.72 -21.80 13.04
N LEU A 188 11.28 -21.79 14.25
CA LEU A 188 10.57 -21.73 15.51
C LEU A 188 10.24 -20.29 15.88
N ALA A 189 9.61 -20.07 17.03
CA ALA A 189 9.48 -18.75 17.60
C ALA A 189 10.74 -18.44 18.41
N ASN A 190 11.75 -17.83 17.78
CA ASN A 190 13.04 -17.63 18.41
C ASN A 190 13.11 -16.36 19.26
N ARG A 191 13.99 -16.35 20.25
CA ARG A 191 14.45 -15.13 20.92
C ARG A 191 15.88 -14.82 20.50
N LEU A 192 16.08 -13.67 19.86
CA LEU A 192 17.41 -13.20 19.44
C LEU A 192 17.77 -11.94 20.22
N ASP A 193 18.73 -12.04 21.14
CA ASP A 193 19.30 -10.91 21.86
C ASP A 193 20.72 -10.62 21.31
N GLY A 194 20.89 -9.42 20.77
CA GLY A 194 22.16 -8.85 20.33
C GLY A 194 23.05 -8.39 21.49
N ASN A 195 24.06 -7.60 21.16
CA ASN A 195 25.03 -7.04 22.09
C ASN A 195 25.10 -5.51 22.00
N SER A 196 26.08 -4.89 22.64
CA SER A 196 26.19 -3.43 22.66
C SER A 196 26.82 -2.80 21.41
N ASN A 197 27.03 -3.58 20.35
CA ASN A 197 27.57 -3.14 19.07
C ASN A 197 26.52 -3.37 17.98
N ALA A 198 26.65 -2.67 16.86
CA ALA A 198 25.77 -2.86 15.70
C ALA A 198 25.66 -4.33 15.26
N ASN A 199 24.46 -4.89 15.36
CA ASN A 199 24.10 -6.24 14.98
C ASN A 199 23.07 -6.24 13.84
N THR A 200 23.10 -7.28 13.03
CA THR A 200 21.99 -7.67 12.16
C THR A 200 21.34 -8.92 12.75
N LEU A 201 20.07 -8.82 13.13
CA LEU A 201 19.26 -9.92 13.64
C LEU A 201 18.20 -10.30 12.60
N ASP A 202 18.28 -11.52 12.09
CA ASP A 202 17.31 -12.09 11.15
C ASP A 202 16.44 -13.12 11.87
N GLY A 203 15.16 -12.81 12.08
CA GLY A 203 14.25 -13.71 12.79
C GLY A 203 14.13 -15.08 12.11
N GLY A 204 14.30 -15.12 10.78
CA GLY A 204 14.03 -16.34 10.02
C GLY A 204 12.53 -16.49 9.76
N LEU A 205 12.01 -17.72 9.89
CA LEU A 205 10.57 -17.97 9.86
C LEU A 205 10.08 -18.15 11.29
N GLY A 206 8.78 -17.97 11.51
CA GLY A 206 8.20 -18.12 12.84
C GLY A 206 7.75 -16.78 13.39
N PHE A 207 7.65 -16.68 14.72
CA PHE A 207 7.22 -15.46 15.39
C PHE A 207 8.26 -15.09 16.43
N ASP A 208 9.17 -14.22 16.02
CA ASP A 208 10.41 -14.04 16.75
C ASP A 208 10.35 -12.83 17.69
N PHE A 209 11.14 -12.87 18.75
CA PHE A 209 11.47 -11.71 19.56
C PHE A 209 12.92 -11.31 19.27
N MET A 210 13.16 -10.05 18.93
CA MET A 210 14.49 -9.53 18.66
C MET A 210 14.79 -8.27 19.48
N ALA A 211 15.97 -8.20 20.08
CA ALA A 211 16.50 -7.00 20.73
C ALA A 211 17.99 -6.84 20.41
N GLY A 212 18.36 -5.75 19.75
CA GLY A 212 19.70 -5.47 19.21
C GLY A 212 20.63 -4.97 20.29
N GLY A 213 20.20 -3.98 21.07
CA GLY A 213 20.91 -3.54 22.27
C GLY A 213 21.28 -2.06 22.23
N LEU A 214 22.56 -1.76 21.98
CA LEU A 214 23.07 -0.40 21.78
C LEU A 214 23.75 -0.33 20.42
N ASP A 215 23.98 0.90 19.93
CA ASP A 215 24.46 1.20 18.59
C ASP A 215 23.36 0.96 17.53
N ASN A 216 23.68 1.10 16.25
CA ASN A 216 22.68 1.02 15.18
C ASN A 216 22.46 -0.43 14.72
N ASP A 217 21.28 -0.96 15.01
CA ASP A 217 20.92 -2.33 14.70
C ASP A 217 20.02 -2.48 13.47
N ILE A 218 20.07 -3.66 12.85
CA ILE A 218 19.22 -4.04 11.72
C ILE A 218 18.42 -5.28 12.08
N TYR A 219 17.10 -5.17 11.99
CA TYR A 219 16.17 -6.28 12.19
C TYR A 219 15.58 -6.72 10.86
N ILE A 220 15.67 -8.01 10.55
CA ILE A 220 15.12 -8.60 9.32
C ILE A 220 13.91 -9.44 9.70
N LEU A 221 12.74 -9.01 9.22
CA LEU A 221 11.45 -9.65 9.48
C LEU A 221 10.97 -10.31 8.19
N ARG A 222 10.73 -11.63 8.21
CA ARG A 222 10.35 -12.40 7.01
C ARG A 222 8.92 -12.93 7.04
N ASP A 223 8.28 -13.04 8.20
CA ASP A 223 6.87 -13.42 8.31
C ASP A 223 6.03 -12.37 9.07
N THR A 224 5.56 -11.37 8.33
CA THR A 224 4.58 -10.40 8.87
C THR A 224 3.13 -10.88 8.75
N SER A 225 2.89 -12.13 8.33
CA SER A 225 1.64 -12.53 7.70
C SER A 225 0.65 -13.30 8.59
N ARG A 226 0.33 -12.85 9.82
CA ARG A 226 -0.88 -13.33 10.54
C ARG A 226 -1.63 -12.28 11.36
N ILE A 227 -2.38 -11.41 10.69
CA ILE A 227 -3.63 -10.89 11.27
C ILE A 227 -4.75 -11.86 10.90
N SER A 228 -5.04 -12.81 11.79
CA SER A 228 -6.40 -13.34 11.85
C SER A 228 -6.81 -13.47 13.31
N VAL A 229 -7.94 -12.83 13.62
CA VAL A 229 -8.59 -12.80 14.91
C VAL A 229 -9.02 -14.21 15.29
N LEU A 230 -8.19 -14.93 16.04
CA LEU A 230 -8.69 -15.93 16.97
C LEU A 230 -9.01 -15.18 18.26
N GLY A 231 -10.30 -15.10 18.58
CA GLY A 231 -10.82 -14.25 19.66
C GLY A 231 -10.16 -14.51 21.00
N ALA A 232 -9.11 -13.76 21.31
CA ALA A 232 -8.55 -13.51 22.64
C ALA A 232 -7.33 -12.56 22.57
N GLY A 233 -7.42 -11.42 21.87
CA GLY A 233 -6.51 -10.27 22.08
C GLY A 233 -4.98 -10.49 22.06
N ARG A 234 -4.47 -11.59 21.51
CA ARG A 234 -3.04 -11.88 21.40
C ARG A 234 -2.62 -11.64 19.95
N TYR A 235 -1.80 -10.62 19.72
CA TYR A 235 -1.17 -10.36 18.44
C TYR A 235 -0.04 -11.36 18.22
N VAL A 236 0.13 -11.87 17.00
CA VAL A 236 1.12 -12.92 16.66
C VAL A 236 1.89 -12.44 15.42
N TYR A 237 3.07 -11.84 15.65
CA TYR A 237 4.00 -11.32 14.65
C TYR A 237 5.38 -11.11 15.29
N ASP A 238 6.45 -11.00 14.48
CA ASP A 238 7.80 -10.68 14.94
C ASP A 238 7.83 -9.39 15.77
N THR A 239 8.29 -9.48 17.00
CA THR A 239 8.38 -8.35 17.94
C THR A 239 9.81 -7.88 18.05
N VAL A 240 10.02 -6.57 17.87
CA VAL A 240 11.31 -5.92 18.11
C VAL A 240 11.21 -5.04 19.35
N PHE A 241 12.20 -5.15 20.23
CA PHE A 241 12.34 -4.32 21.41
C PHE A 241 13.58 -3.42 21.30
N GLU A 242 13.36 -2.11 21.43
CA GLU A 242 14.45 -1.12 21.51
C GLU A 242 14.32 -0.19 22.71
N ALA A 243 15.45 0.08 23.35
CA ALA A 243 15.52 1.01 24.47
C ALA A 243 15.72 2.46 23.98
N ALA A 244 15.29 3.43 24.78
CA ALA A 244 15.37 4.83 24.40
C ALA A 244 16.83 5.31 24.33
N ASN A 245 17.21 5.94 23.21
CA ASN A 245 18.57 6.41 22.91
C ASN A 245 19.60 5.29 22.74
N SER A 246 19.18 4.10 22.29
CA SER A 246 20.09 2.98 22.00
C SER A 246 20.85 3.13 20.69
N GLY A 247 20.29 3.80 19.68
CA GLY A 247 20.93 3.92 18.38
C GLY A 247 20.02 4.59 17.36
N ILE A 248 20.33 4.38 16.09
CA ILE A 248 19.44 4.60 14.95
C ILE A 248 19.15 3.22 14.35
N ASP A 249 17.99 2.69 14.67
CA ASP A 249 17.69 1.28 14.40
C ASP A 249 16.78 1.14 13.17
N THR A 250 17.01 0.06 12.42
CA THR A 250 16.36 -0.17 11.12
C THR A 250 15.60 -1.48 11.10
N ILE A 251 14.29 -1.41 10.84
CA ILE A 251 13.47 -2.57 10.51
C ILE A 251 13.48 -2.75 9.00
N ASN A 252 13.95 -3.91 8.54
CA ASN A 252 13.82 -4.36 7.16
C ASN A 252 12.74 -5.44 7.08
N VAL A 253 11.59 -5.11 6.49
CA VAL A 253 10.54 -6.08 6.20
C VAL A 253 10.76 -6.61 4.78
N TYR A 254 11.03 -7.91 4.67
CA TYR A 254 11.18 -8.59 3.38
C TYR A 254 9.95 -9.46 3.10
N GLN A 255 9.26 -9.18 2.00
CA GLN A 255 8.23 -10.08 1.49
C GLN A 255 8.84 -11.01 0.42
N ALA A 256 9.06 -12.28 0.76
CA ALA A 256 9.22 -13.30 -0.29
C ALA A 256 7.87 -13.45 -1.02
N ALA A 257 7.90 -13.65 -2.34
CA ALA A 257 6.70 -13.93 -3.11
C ALA A 257 6.09 -15.25 -2.64
N ASP A 258 5.14 -15.20 -1.70
CA ASP A 258 4.40 -16.38 -1.26
C ASP A 258 3.58 -16.91 -2.46
N PRO A 259 3.88 -18.11 -2.99
CA PRO A 259 3.12 -18.70 -4.09
C PRO A 259 1.69 -19.10 -3.69
N LEU A 260 1.36 -19.08 -2.40
CA LEU A 260 0.07 -19.49 -1.85
C LEU A 260 -0.89 -18.33 -1.54
N ALA A 261 -0.44 -17.07 -1.62
CA ALA A 261 -1.28 -15.90 -1.34
C ALA A 261 -2.09 -15.44 -2.57
N ALA A 262 -3.17 -16.15 -2.91
CA ALA A 262 -4.13 -15.74 -3.95
C ALA A 262 -5.05 -14.56 -3.53
N GLY A 263 -4.65 -13.74 -2.57
CA GLY A 263 -5.36 -12.53 -2.15
C GLY A 263 -4.35 -11.47 -1.76
N GLY A 264 -4.30 -10.36 -2.49
CA GLY A 264 -3.35 -9.27 -2.28
C GLY A 264 -3.24 -8.87 -0.81
N LEU A 265 -2.10 -9.15 -0.21
CA LEU A 265 -1.78 -8.79 1.17
C LEU A 265 -1.43 -7.29 1.23
N THR A 266 -2.15 -6.56 2.09
CA THR A 266 -1.77 -5.23 2.55
C THR A 266 -0.95 -5.38 3.82
N THR A 267 0.35 -5.12 3.78
CA THR A 267 1.18 -5.04 5.00
C THR A 267 1.00 -3.67 5.63
N ALA A 268 0.39 -3.64 6.82
CA ALA A 268 0.46 -2.50 7.71
C ALA A 268 1.48 -2.86 8.80
N TYR A 269 2.71 -2.34 8.72
CA TYR A 269 3.69 -2.42 9.80
C TYR A 269 3.66 -1.09 10.55
N THR A 270 3.51 -1.15 11.88
CA THR A 270 3.62 0.03 12.74
C THR A 270 4.98 -0.05 13.43
N LEU A 271 5.82 0.96 13.24
CA LEU A 271 7.09 1.04 13.95
C LEU A 271 6.84 1.03 15.47
N GLY A 272 7.61 0.21 16.18
CA GLY A 272 7.68 0.23 17.63
C GLY A 272 8.24 1.55 18.15
N ALA A 273 8.10 1.78 19.46
CA ALA A 273 8.75 2.91 20.10
C ALA A 273 10.28 2.81 19.96
N ASN A 274 10.96 3.95 19.77
CA ASN A 274 12.43 4.05 19.64
C ASN A 274 13.03 3.34 18.41
N ILE A 275 12.25 3.13 17.36
CA ILE A 275 12.75 2.71 16.05
C ILE A 275 12.68 3.89 15.08
N GLU A 276 13.80 4.22 14.46
CA GLU A 276 13.95 5.43 13.64
C GLU A 276 13.73 5.17 12.15
N ARG A 277 13.95 3.94 11.66
CA ARG A 277 13.90 3.63 10.23
C ARG A 277 13.08 2.37 9.94
N LEU A 278 12.19 2.50 8.95
CA LEU A 278 11.47 1.38 8.35
C LEU A 278 11.81 1.29 6.87
N THR A 279 12.39 0.16 6.47
CA THR A 279 12.55 -0.23 5.07
C THR A 279 11.51 -1.30 4.76
N LEU A 280 10.59 -1.01 3.86
CA LEU A 280 9.64 -1.98 3.33
C LEU A 280 10.07 -2.36 1.90
N THR A 281 10.34 -3.64 1.66
CA THR A 281 10.65 -4.16 0.32
C THR A 281 9.59 -5.17 -0.11
N GLY A 282 8.94 -4.92 -1.24
CA GLY A 282 7.87 -5.77 -1.75
C GLY A 282 7.19 -5.22 -3.01
N THR A 283 6.33 -6.04 -3.64
CA THR A 283 5.57 -5.69 -4.85
C THR A 283 4.10 -5.34 -4.57
N ALA A 284 3.68 -5.35 -3.30
CA ALA A 284 2.32 -5.10 -2.84
C ALA A 284 2.10 -3.68 -2.26
N ALA A 285 0.85 -3.34 -1.91
CA ALA A 285 0.50 -2.05 -1.32
C ALA A 285 1.11 -1.90 0.09
N LEU A 286 2.03 -0.95 0.25
CA LEU A 286 2.71 -0.64 1.51
C LEU A 286 1.93 0.45 2.27
N ASN A 287 1.48 0.16 3.50
CA ASN A 287 0.82 1.14 4.37
C ASN A 287 1.69 1.40 5.61
N GLY A 288 2.32 2.58 5.69
CA GLY A 288 2.93 3.11 6.92
C GLY A 288 2.02 4.17 7.54
N THR A 289 1.74 4.09 8.85
CA THR A 289 0.94 5.07 9.59
C THR A 289 1.81 5.81 10.62
N GLY A 290 1.56 7.11 10.82
CA GLY A 290 2.29 7.90 11.83
C GLY A 290 3.45 8.73 11.28
N GLU A 291 4.00 8.35 10.12
CA GLU A 291 5.14 9.04 9.51
C GLU A 291 4.80 10.45 9.00
N LYS A 292 5.78 11.35 9.11
CA LYS A 292 5.72 12.71 8.54
C LYS A 292 6.42 12.81 7.19
N ASP A 293 7.37 11.93 6.93
CA ASP A 293 8.25 11.97 5.77
C ASP A 293 8.38 10.56 5.21
N VAL A 294 8.08 10.36 3.93
CA VAL A 294 8.30 9.10 3.22
C VAL A 294 9.18 9.39 2.01
N SER A 295 10.21 8.58 1.81
CA SER A 295 11.05 8.63 0.62
C SER A 295 11.00 7.30 -0.11
N VAL A 296 10.62 7.31 -1.39
CA VAL A 296 10.55 6.13 -2.25
C VAL A 296 11.65 6.23 -3.29
N TRP A 297 12.58 5.27 -3.27
CA TRP A 297 13.60 5.13 -4.30
C TRP A 297 13.00 4.40 -5.51
N VAL A 298 13.11 5.03 -6.67
CA VAL A 298 12.68 4.49 -7.95
C VAL A 298 13.92 4.14 -8.76
N GLU A 299 14.02 2.88 -9.14
CA GLU A 299 14.99 2.38 -10.11
C GLU A 299 14.28 1.52 -11.16
N GLN A 300 14.89 1.39 -12.34
CA GLN A 300 14.37 0.51 -13.38
C GLN A 300 14.52 -0.95 -12.93
N VAL A 301 13.39 -1.67 -12.77
CA VAL A 301 13.40 -3.10 -12.42
C VAL A 301 12.74 -3.91 -13.54
N GLY A 302 13.49 -4.87 -14.12
CA GLY A 302 12.97 -5.81 -15.11
C GLY A 302 12.30 -5.13 -16.33
N ASP A 303 11.13 -5.64 -16.73
CA ASP A 303 10.41 -5.24 -17.95
C ASP A 303 9.44 -4.04 -17.74
N MET A 304 9.80 -3.07 -16.89
CA MET A 304 8.98 -1.86 -16.69
C MET A 304 8.73 -1.13 -18.02
N LYS A 305 7.45 -0.89 -18.34
CA LYS A 305 7.03 -0.23 -19.59
C LYS A 305 7.34 1.26 -19.64
N LEU A 306 7.42 1.89 -18.48
CA LEU A 306 7.79 3.29 -18.33
C LEU A 306 9.29 3.35 -18.03
N ASP A 307 9.97 4.36 -18.56
CA ASP A 307 11.30 4.72 -18.08
C ASP A 307 11.24 5.24 -16.63
N GLU A 308 12.40 5.28 -15.99
CA GLU A 308 12.55 5.64 -14.57
C GLU A 308 11.93 7.01 -14.24
N ALA A 309 12.14 8.01 -15.11
CA ALA A 309 11.63 9.37 -14.91
C ALA A 309 10.09 9.43 -15.04
N ALA A 310 9.55 8.76 -16.06
CA ALA A 310 8.10 8.65 -16.27
C ALA A 310 7.43 7.84 -15.16
N PHE A 311 8.08 6.79 -14.65
CA PHE A 311 7.56 6.03 -13.51
C PHE A 311 7.56 6.88 -12.24
N ALA A 312 8.66 7.58 -11.94
CA ALA A 312 8.74 8.50 -10.81
C ALA A 312 7.65 9.59 -10.86
N ALA A 313 7.41 10.18 -12.05
CA ALA A 313 6.35 11.15 -12.25
C ALA A 313 4.94 10.54 -12.03
N ASN A 314 4.68 9.33 -12.53
CA ASN A 314 3.39 8.66 -12.34
C ASN A 314 3.16 8.23 -10.88
N LEU A 315 4.21 7.83 -10.17
CA LEU A 315 4.16 7.53 -8.74
C LEU A 315 3.76 8.78 -7.93
N ALA A 316 4.43 9.91 -8.18
CA ALA A 316 4.09 11.19 -7.55
C ALA A 316 2.67 11.65 -7.92
N TYR A 317 2.27 11.48 -9.17
CA TYR A 317 0.93 11.80 -9.67
C TYR A 317 -0.16 10.99 -8.95
N GLY A 318 0.00 9.66 -8.87
CA GLY A 318 -0.92 8.77 -8.17
C GLY A 318 -1.01 9.09 -6.68
N ALA A 319 0.14 9.34 -6.03
CA ALA A 319 0.20 9.71 -4.62
C ALA A 319 -0.58 11.00 -4.33
N ARG A 320 -0.35 12.08 -5.11
CA ARG A 320 -1.09 13.34 -4.91
C ARG A 320 -2.58 13.21 -5.19
N LEU A 321 -2.98 12.45 -6.22
CA LEU A 321 -4.40 12.19 -6.48
C LEU A 321 -5.08 11.45 -5.32
N ARG A 322 -4.39 10.47 -4.73
CA ARG A 322 -4.91 9.65 -3.64
C ARG A 322 -4.95 10.37 -2.29
N PHE A 323 -4.06 11.35 -2.09
CA PHE A 323 -3.93 12.13 -0.86
C PHE A 323 -5.06 13.14 -0.62
N TYR A 324 -5.91 13.41 -1.62
CA TYR A 324 -7.03 14.32 -1.48
C TYR A 324 -7.95 13.95 -0.31
N ARG A 325 -8.43 14.98 0.40
CA ARG A 325 -9.42 14.85 1.47
C ARG A 325 -10.37 16.04 1.43
N PHE A 326 -11.64 15.77 1.67
CA PHE A 326 -12.65 16.80 1.92
C PHE A 326 -13.05 16.76 3.39
N ASP A 327 -12.32 17.50 4.23
CA ASP A 327 -12.54 17.59 5.68
C ASP A 327 -12.87 19.02 6.16
N LYS A 328 -13.14 19.94 5.23
CA LYS A 328 -13.53 21.35 5.47
C LYS A 328 -14.56 21.56 6.58
N TYR A 329 -15.54 20.66 6.69
CA TYR A 329 -16.64 20.76 7.67
C TYR A 329 -16.43 19.94 8.95
N LYS A 330 -15.29 19.24 9.09
CA LYS A 330 -14.99 18.41 10.26
C LYS A 330 -14.26 19.23 11.33
N THR A 331 -15.00 19.66 12.36
CA THR A 331 -14.47 20.53 13.43
C THR A 331 -13.92 19.79 14.66
N LYS A 332 -14.12 18.48 14.74
CA LYS A 332 -13.79 17.65 15.92
C LYS A 332 -12.90 16.45 15.61
N GLU A 333 -12.26 16.41 14.44
CA GLU A 333 -11.29 15.35 14.14
C GLU A 333 -10.11 15.44 15.10
N LYS A 334 -9.81 14.31 15.76
CA LYS A 334 -8.68 14.18 16.65
C LYS A 334 -7.37 14.20 15.85
N PRO A 335 -6.22 14.58 16.45
CA PRO A 335 -4.94 14.60 15.76
C PRO A 335 -4.59 13.28 15.07
N GLU A 336 -4.96 12.14 15.67
CA GLU A 336 -4.66 10.80 15.15
C GLU A 336 -5.51 10.43 13.91
N GLN A 337 -6.59 11.17 13.65
CA GLN A 337 -7.46 10.98 12.48
C GLN A 337 -7.03 11.84 11.27
N LYS A 338 -6.10 12.77 11.49
CA LYS A 338 -5.54 13.63 10.45
C LYS A 338 -4.35 12.92 9.82
N PRO A 339 -4.11 13.10 8.50
CA PRO A 339 -2.89 12.58 7.88
C PRO A 339 -1.65 13.07 8.62
N SER A 340 -0.73 12.17 8.93
CA SER A 340 0.57 12.50 9.53
C SER A 340 1.58 12.93 8.47
N LEU A 341 1.48 12.37 7.26
CA LEU A 341 2.41 12.61 6.15
C LEU A 341 2.41 14.09 5.73
N ARG A 342 3.61 14.66 5.59
CA ARG A 342 3.88 16.04 5.18
C ARG A 342 4.73 16.09 3.92
N HIS A 343 5.69 15.18 3.79
CA HIS A 343 6.55 15.09 2.62
C HIS A 343 6.54 13.69 2.03
N PHE A 344 6.37 13.61 0.71
CA PHE A 344 6.51 12.40 -0.08
C PHE A 344 7.60 12.65 -1.12
N ASN A 345 8.79 12.12 -0.86
CA ASN A 345 9.95 12.30 -1.72
C ASN A 345 10.07 11.11 -2.67
N VAL A 346 10.20 11.37 -3.97
CA VAL A 346 10.55 10.36 -4.96
C VAL A 346 12.02 10.56 -5.31
N LEU A 347 12.84 9.56 -4.98
CA LEU A 347 14.27 9.55 -5.28
C LEU A 347 14.45 8.83 -6.62
N VAL A 348 15.16 9.46 -7.55
CA VAL A 348 15.34 9.03 -8.93
C VAL A 348 16.69 9.52 -9.43
N ALA A 349 17.36 8.78 -10.31
CA ALA A 349 18.69 9.14 -10.78
C ALA A 349 18.67 10.46 -11.56
N ASP A 350 17.72 10.64 -12.48
CA ASP A 350 17.51 11.89 -13.22
C ASP A 350 16.30 12.67 -12.70
N THR A 351 16.56 13.52 -11.71
CA THR A 351 15.52 14.38 -11.13
C THR A 351 15.01 15.46 -12.07
N ALA A 352 15.79 15.88 -13.08
CA ALA A 352 15.39 16.95 -13.98
C ALA A 352 14.32 16.45 -14.96
N ASP A 353 14.49 15.24 -15.46
CA ASP A 353 13.57 14.60 -16.39
C ASP A 353 12.27 14.20 -15.69
N ALA A 354 12.37 13.63 -14.49
CA ALA A 354 11.20 13.31 -13.67
C ALA A 354 10.37 14.57 -13.33
N LYS A 355 11.01 15.67 -12.92
CA LYS A 355 10.33 16.95 -12.65
C LYS A 355 9.65 17.53 -13.90
N ARG A 356 10.30 17.40 -15.05
CA ARG A 356 9.74 17.89 -16.33
C ARG A 356 8.51 17.07 -16.75
N ALA A 357 8.55 15.75 -16.59
CA ALA A 357 7.39 14.88 -16.83
C ALA A 357 6.25 15.15 -15.83
N PHE A 358 6.59 15.34 -14.55
CA PHE A 358 5.60 15.56 -13.49
C PHE A 358 4.96 16.95 -13.52
N GLY A 359 5.68 17.99 -13.94
CA GLY A 359 5.21 19.38 -13.88
C GLY A 359 3.81 19.63 -14.48
N PRO A 360 3.50 19.14 -15.70
CA PRO A 360 2.14 19.21 -16.24
C PRO A 360 1.12 18.35 -15.48
N MET A 361 1.51 17.13 -15.08
CA MET A 361 0.65 16.21 -14.31
C MET A 361 0.22 16.81 -12.97
N ASP A 362 1.14 17.50 -12.30
CA ASP A 362 0.92 18.24 -11.04
C ASP A 362 -0.23 19.25 -11.16
N LYS A 363 -0.33 19.95 -12.31
CA LYS A 363 -1.41 20.90 -12.60
C LYS A 363 -2.74 20.22 -12.88
N VAL A 364 -2.71 19.03 -13.50
CA VAL A 364 -3.91 18.21 -13.67
C VAL A 364 -4.42 17.72 -12.31
N VAL A 365 -3.55 17.32 -11.38
CA VAL A 365 -3.98 16.96 -10.01
C VAL A 365 -4.66 18.13 -9.29
N ASP A 366 -4.09 19.34 -9.39
CA ASP A 366 -4.69 20.53 -8.78
C ASP A 366 -6.09 20.79 -9.35
N ALA A 367 -6.28 20.61 -10.65
CA ALA A 367 -7.57 20.75 -11.30
C ALA A 367 -8.56 19.64 -10.92
N VAL A 368 -8.12 18.38 -10.81
CA VAL A 368 -8.94 17.27 -10.33
C VAL A 368 -9.42 17.54 -8.91
N ASN A 369 -8.51 17.93 -8.01
CA ASN A 369 -8.85 18.22 -6.61
C ASN A 369 -9.80 19.41 -6.49
N PHE A 370 -9.60 20.46 -7.29
CA PHE A 370 -10.56 21.56 -7.39
C PHE A 370 -11.94 21.09 -7.84
N THR A 371 -12.04 20.23 -8.86
CA THR A 371 -13.33 19.63 -9.26
C THR A 371 -13.96 18.81 -8.14
N ARG A 372 -13.14 18.04 -7.39
CA ARG A 372 -13.62 17.27 -6.25
C ARG A 372 -14.16 18.17 -5.14
N ASP A 373 -13.54 19.32 -4.89
CA ASP A 373 -14.05 20.31 -3.95
C ASP A 373 -15.43 20.79 -4.41
N LEU A 374 -15.56 21.28 -5.66
CA LEU A 374 -16.82 21.79 -6.20
C LEU A 374 -17.98 20.78 -6.08
N VAL A 375 -17.72 19.51 -6.36
CA VAL A 375 -18.71 18.42 -6.28
C VAL A 375 -19.01 18.01 -4.83
N SER A 376 -18.04 18.15 -3.93
CA SER A 376 -18.18 17.75 -2.52
C SER A 376 -18.94 18.79 -1.70
N GLU A 377 -18.84 20.06 -2.06
CA GLU A 377 -19.55 21.16 -1.39
C GLU A 377 -21.07 20.95 -1.38
N PRO A 378 -21.76 21.34 -0.29
CA PRO A 378 -23.22 21.24 -0.21
C PRO A 378 -23.91 22.35 -1.02
N ALA A 379 -25.13 22.10 -1.45
CA ALA A 379 -25.90 23.02 -2.30
C ALA A 379 -26.19 24.39 -1.67
N ASN A 380 -26.15 24.51 -0.34
CA ASN A 380 -26.28 25.80 0.34
C ASN A 380 -25.00 26.66 0.26
N VAL A 381 -23.88 26.09 -0.20
CA VAL A 381 -22.60 26.75 -0.42
C VAL A 381 -22.31 26.90 -1.91
N ILE A 382 -22.52 25.83 -2.69
CA ILE A 382 -22.43 25.84 -4.15
C ILE A 382 -23.83 25.81 -4.76
N TYR A 383 -24.27 26.98 -5.18
CA TYR A 383 -25.46 27.26 -5.99
C TYR A 383 -25.04 28.07 -7.25
N PRO A 384 -25.93 28.38 -8.22
CA PRO A 384 -25.52 28.87 -9.54
C PRO A 384 -24.56 30.07 -9.51
N GLU A 385 -24.86 31.09 -8.72
CA GLU A 385 -24.04 32.30 -8.61
C GLU A 385 -22.66 32.04 -8.01
N THR A 386 -22.57 31.15 -7.02
CA THR A 386 -21.26 30.78 -6.41
C THR A 386 -20.45 29.85 -7.30
N LEU A 387 -21.08 28.93 -8.04
CA LEU A 387 -20.37 28.09 -9.00
C LEU A 387 -19.83 28.93 -10.18
N ALA A 388 -20.57 29.95 -10.61
CA ALA A 388 -20.05 30.92 -11.56
C ALA A 388 -18.89 31.75 -10.99
N ALA A 389 -18.93 32.09 -9.70
CA ALA A 389 -17.81 32.75 -9.04
C ALA A 389 -16.56 31.85 -8.99
N GLU A 390 -16.72 30.55 -8.71
CA GLU A 390 -15.63 29.57 -8.78
C GLU A 390 -15.06 29.47 -10.20
N ALA A 391 -15.91 29.41 -11.23
CA ALA A 391 -15.44 29.45 -12.62
C ALA A 391 -14.68 30.75 -12.96
N LYS A 392 -15.06 31.89 -12.37
CA LYS A 392 -14.40 33.18 -12.58
C LYS A 392 -12.97 33.23 -12.00
N THR A 393 -12.65 32.38 -11.02
CA THR A 393 -11.27 32.25 -10.51
C THR A 393 -10.29 31.81 -11.61
N LEU A 394 -10.78 31.17 -12.68
CA LEU A 394 -9.94 30.74 -13.79
C LEU A 394 -9.27 31.91 -14.55
N THR A 395 -9.75 33.14 -14.36
CA THR A 395 -9.09 34.34 -14.88
C THR A 395 -7.65 34.50 -14.39
N GLU A 396 -7.33 33.96 -13.20
CA GLU A 396 -5.97 33.93 -12.66
C GLU A 396 -5.01 33.07 -13.49
N PHE A 397 -5.53 32.11 -14.26
CA PHE A 397 -4.77 31.26 -15.18
C PHE A 397 -4.80 31.78 -16.63
N GLY A 398 -5.36 32.97 -16.87
CA GLY A 398 -5.46 33.56 -18.20
C GLY A 398 -6.66 33.10 -19.03
N VAL A 399 -7.66 32.45 -18.40
CA VAL A 399 -8.93 32.10 -19.05
C VAL A 399 -9.84 33.33 -19.11
N GLU A 400 -10.42 33.63 -20.27
CA GLU A 400 -11.47 34.64 -20.38
C GLU A 400 -12.80 34.06 -19.88
N VAL A 401 -13.37 34.65 -18.83
CA VAL A 401 -14.63 34.18 -18.23
C VAL A 401 -15.73 35.23 -18.37
N LYS A 402 -16.89 34.82 -18.88
CA LYS A 402 -18.09 35.65 -19.00
C LYS A 402 -19.28 34.91 -18.40
N VAL A 403 -20.11 35.65 -17.67
CA VAL A 403 -21.34 35.16 -17.03
C VAL A 403 -22.54 35.87 -17.65
N LEU A 404 -23.52 35.12 -18.12
CA LEU A 404 -24.82 35.61 -18.60
C LEU A 404 -25.87 35.34 -17.52
N GLY A 405 -26.59 36.38 -17.09
CA GLY A 405 -27.71 36.24 -16.18
C GLY A 405 -29.03 36.01 -16.92
N VAL A 406 -30.13 35.98 -16.16
CA VAL A 406 -31.48 35.72 -16.69
C VAL A 406 -31.84 36.73 -17.79
N LYS A 407 -31.45 37.99 -17.65
CA LYS A 407 -31.78 39.05 -18.61
C LYS A 407 -31.10 38.81 -19.97
N GLU A 408 -29.83 38.44 -19.98
CA GLU A 408 -29.07 38.15 -21.20
C GLU A 408 -29.61 36.88 -21.86
N MET A 409 -29.81 35.82 -21.08
CA MET A 409 -30.33 34.54 -21.57
C MET A 409 -31.76 34.66 -22.13
N THR A 410 -32.60 35.50 -21.51
CA THR A 410 -33.96 35.79 -22.01
C THR A 410 -33.91 36.41 -23.41
N LYS A 411 -33.00 37.37 -23.63
CA LYS A 411 -32.83 38.00 -24.95
C LYS A 411 -32.30 37.04 -26.01
N LEU A 412 -31.52 36.05 -25.59
CA LEU A 412 -31.01 34.99 -26.46
C LEU A 412 -32.07 33.91 -26.75
N GLY A 413 -33.21 33.92 -26.05
CA GLY A 413 -34.27 32.94 -26.26
C GLY A 413 -34.01 31.59 -25.59
N MET A 414 -33.22 31.55 -24.52
CA MET A 414 -32.88 30.31 -23.78
C MET A 414 -34.02 29.83 -22.87
N GLY A 415 -35.22 29.64 -23.44
CA GLY A 415 -36.40 29.30 -22.67
C GLY A 415 -36.38 27.88 -22.07
N ALA A 416 -35.55 26.96 -22.58
CA ALA A 416 -35.43 25.63 -22.02
C ALA A 416 -34.65 25.65 -20.70
N LEU A 417 -33.48 26.31 -20.69
CA LEU A 417 -32.66 26.49 -19.47
C LEU A 417 -33.38 27.36 -18.44
N LEU A 418 -33.95 28.50 -18.87
CA LEU A 418 -34.68 29.40 -17.97
C LEU A 418 -35.91 28.73 -17.36
N GLY A 419 -36.60 27.89 -18.14
CA GLY A 419 -37.74 27.10 -17.65
C GLY A 419 -37.37 26.17 -16.50
N VAL A 420 -36.15 25.59 -16.49
CA VAL A 420 -35.70 24.74 -15.37
C VAL A 420 -35.51 25.57 -14.10
N GLY A 421 -34.79 26.70 -14.19
CA GLY A 421 -34.41 27.47 -13.00
C GLY A 421 -35.50 28.41 -12.45
N GLN A 422 -36.59 28.67 -13.19
CA GLN A 422 -37.64 29.61 -12.77
C GLN A 422 -38.33 29.25 -11.43
N GLY A 423 -38.16 28.01 -10.98
CA GLY A 423 -38.66 27.54 -9.70
C GLY A 423 -37.83 28.00 -8.49
N SER A 424 -36.54 28.27 -8.70
CA SER A 424 -35.61 28.67 -7.64
C SER A 424 -35.61 30.19 -7.39
N HIS A 425 -35.18 30.56 -6.18
CA HIS A 425 -34.83 31.94 -5.83
C HIS A 425 -33.38 32.31 -6.21
N ARG A 426 -32.57 31.32 -6.58
CA ARG A 426 -31.21 31.48 -7.10
C ARG A 426 -31.26 31.77 -8.59
N GLU A 427 -30.50 32.76 -9.03
CA GLU A 427 -30.53 33.18 -10.43
C GLU A 427 -29.83 32.15 -11.33
N SER A 428 -30.52 31.65 -12.36
CA SER A 428 -29.89 30.85 -13.41
C SER A 428 -28.79 31.63 -14.13
N GLN A 429 -27.67 30.98 -14.44
CA GLN A 429 -26.54 31.59 -15.13
C GLN A 429 -25.98 30.69 -16.23
N LEU A 430 -25.48 31.27 -17.31
CA LEU A 430 -24.63 30.58 -18.27
C LEU A 430 -23.22 31.15 -18.17
N VAL A 431 -22.23 30.29 -17.94
CA VAL A 431 -20.83 30.72 -17.84
C VAL A 431 -20.05 30.20 -19.04
N THR A 432 -19.27 31.07 -19.67
CA THR A 432 -18.35 30.72 -20.74
C THR A 432 -16.92 30.97 -20.31
N MET A 433 -16.03 30.03 -20.59
CA MET A 433 -14.60 30.04 -20.24
C MET A 433 -13.82 29.82 -21.53
N GLN A 434 -12.92 30.72 -21.92
CA GLN A 434 -12.14 30.60 -23.16
C GLN A 434 -10.65 30.60 -22.87
N TRP A 435 -9.96 29.53 -23.27
CA TRP A 435 -8.51 29.41 -23.25
C TRP A 435 -7.97 29.53 -24.67
N ASN A 436 -7.06 30.46 -24.91
CA ASN A 436 -6.51 30.74 -26.25
C ASN A 436 -5.02 30.35 -26.32
N GLY A 437 -4.73 29.05 -26.39
CA GLY A 437 -3.38 28.49 -26.43
C GLY A 437 -2.80 28.21 -27.83
N ALA A 438 -3.58 28.32 -28.90
CA ALA A 438 -3.20 27.94 -30.28
C ALA A 438 -3.63 28.97 -31.35
N GLY A 439 -3.29 30.24 -31.14
CA GLY A 439 -3.45 31.28 -32.17
C GLY A 439 -4.88 31.40 -32.71
N LYS A 440 -5.06 31.32 -34.03
CA LYS A 440 -6.36 31.51 -34.73
C LYS A 440 -7.12 30.21 -35.00
N GLU A 441 -6.71 29.10 -34.41
CA GLU A 441 -7.39 27.82 -34.60
C GLU A 441 -8.79 27.82 -34.00
N LYS A 442 -9.71 27.08 -34.63
CA LYS A 442 -11.04 26.84 -34.05
C LYS A 442 -10.91 26.04 -32.75
N PRO A 443 -11.70 26.35 -31.71
CA PRO A 443 -11.55 25.68 -30.43
C PRO A 443 -12.15 24.27 -30.41
N ILE A 444 -11.69 23.46 -29.46
CA ILE A 444 -12.49 22.34 -28.93
C ILE A 444 -13.44 22.87 -27.83
N ALA A 445 -14.67 22.38 -27.79
CA ALA A 445 -15.66 22.82 -26.83
C ALA A 445 -16.06 21.72 -25.84
N PHE A 446 -16.21 22.10 -24.58
CA PHE A 446 -16.73 21.28 -23.50
C PHE A 446 -17.97 21.93 -22.90
N VAL A 447 -19.08 21.19 -22.78
CA VAL A 447 -20.35 21.71 -22.25
C VAL A 447 -20.78 20.93 -21.02
N GLY A 448 -21.09 21.61 -19.91
CA GLY A 448 -21.40 20.94 -18.64
C GLY A 448 -22.83 21.16 -18.18
N LYS A 449 -23.51 20.08 -17.75
CA LYS A 449 -24.74 20.17 -16.95
C LYS A 449 -24.40 20.76 -15.57
N GLY A 450 -25.08 21.81 -15.16
CA GLY A 450 -24.80 22.54 -13.91
C GLY A 450 -26.02 22.69 -13.02
N VAL A 451 -26.71 21.59 -12.73
CA VAL A 451 -27.84 21.62 -11.79
C VAL A 451 -27.26 21.53 -10.37
N THR A 452 -27.17 22.66 -9.67
CA THR A 452 -26.46 22.72 -8.37
C THR A 452 -27.23 22.02 -7.25
N PHE A 453 -28.53 21.88 -7.43
CA PHE A 453 -29.36 20.97 -6.65
C PHE A 453 -30.57 20.55 -7.47
N ASP A 454 -30.85 19.25 -7.52
CA ASP A 454 -31.96 18.71 -8.28
C ASP A 454 -32.98 18.00 -7.38
N THR A 455 -34.09 18.67 -7.09
CA THR A 455 -35.21 18.04 -6.40
C THR A 455 -36.13 17.26 -7.34
N GLY A 456 -35.91 17.36 -8.66
CA GLY A 456 -36.82 16.94 -9.72
C GLY A 456 -37.93 17.96 -10.06
N GLY A 457 -37.93 19.14 -9.44
CA GLY A 457 -38.98 20.15 -9.63
C GLY A 457 -40.36 19.67 -9.16
N ILE A 458 -41.40 19.88 -9.98
CA ILE A 458 -42.77 19.41 -9.71
C ILE A 458 -42.89 17.88 -9.76
N SER A 459 -42.14 17.23 -10.65
CA SER A 459 -41.91 15.78 -10.69
C SER A 459 -40.92 15.35 -9.59
N ILE A 460 -41.25 15.67 -8.34
CA ILE A 460 -40.33 15.58 -7.20
C ILE A 460 -39.74 14.18 -7.01
N LYS A 461 -38.42 14.13 -6.75
CA LYS A 461 -37.72 12.89 -6.39
C LYS A 461 -38.18 12.36 -5.03
N PRO A 462 -38.05 11.04 -4.77
CA PRO A 462 -38.21 10.49 -3.42
C PRO A 462 -37.20 11.12 -2.44
N ALA A 463 -37.55 11.10 -1.14
CA ALA A 463 -36.67 11.65 -0.10
C ALA A 463 -35.32 10.91 0.04
N ALA A 464 -35.32 9.59 -0.18
CA ALA A 464 -34.11 8.78 -0.04
C ALA A 464 -33.12 9.09 -1.17
N GLY A 465 -31.89 9.49 -0.82
CA GLY A 465 -30.83 9.83 -1.76
C GLY A 465 -30.98 11.21 -2.40
N MET A 466 -31.89 12.06 -1.92
CA MET A 466 -32.02 13.43 -2.43
C MET A 466 -30.83 14.31 -1.99
N GLU A 467 -30.20 13.99 -0.85
CA GLU A 467 -29.01 14.66 -0.34
C GLU A 467 -27.81 14.61 -1.30
N ASP A 468 -27.77 13.58 -2.13
CA ASP A 468 -26.75 13.33 -3.15
C ASP A 468 -26.94 14.24 -4.38
N MET A 469 -28.12 14.81 -4.58
CA MET A 469 -28.41 15.67 -5.74
C MET A 469 -27.67 17.00 -5.74
N LYS A 470 -26.85 17.27 -4.71
CA LYS A 470 -25.85 18.35 -4.72
C LYS A 470 -24.77 18.17 -5.80
N TRP A 471 -24.48 16.94 -6.20
CA TRP A 471 -23.47 16.66 -7.23
C TRP A 471 -24.04 16.57 -8.65
N ASP A 472 -25.29 16.99 -8.85
CA ASP A 472 -25.92 17.01 -10.18
C ASP A 472 -25.38 18.14 -11.10
N MET A 473 -24.36 18.84 -10.61
CA MET A 473 -23.51 19.81 -11.30
C MET A 473 -22.13 19.25 -11.66
N ALA A 474 -21.87 17.94 -11.44
CA ALA A 474 -20.55 17.34 -11.66
C ALA A 474 -20.07 17.46 -13.12
N GLY A 475 -20.99 17.51 -14.09
CA GLY A 475 -20.66 17.80 -15.49
C GLY A 475 -20.03 19.18 -15.66
N SER A 476 -20.62 20.21 -15.06
CA SER A 476 -20.05 21.57 -15.04
C SER A 476 -18.75 21.64 -14.26
N ALA A 477 -18.68 20.97 -13.11
CA ALA A 477 -17.44 20.91 -12.33
C ALA A 477 -16.30 20.29 -13.16
N ALA A 478 -16.56 19.21 -13.89
CA ALA A 478 -15.59 18.57 -14.77
C ALA A 478 -15.14 19.49 -15.91
N VAL A 479 -16.06 20.25 -16.52
CA VAL A 479 -15.73 21.25 -17.55
C VAL A 479 -14.88 22.38 -16.98
N ILE A 480 -15.25 22.96 -15.83
CA ILE A 480 -14.47 24.02 -15.17
C ILE A 480 -13.08 23.49 -14.79
N GLY A 481 -13.00 22.28 -14.21
CA GLY A 481 -11.73 21.62 -13.90
C GLY A 481 -10.87 21.37 -15.14
N THR A 482 -11.46 20.91 -16.24
CA THR A 482 -10.75 20.73 -17.51
C THR A 482 -10.18 22.04 -18.02
N MET A 483 -10.96 23.12 -18.03
CA MET A 483 -10.48 24.44 -18.42
C MET A 483 -9.35 24.93 -17.51
N ARG A 484 -9.42 24.66 -16.20
CA ARG A 484 -8.35 24.95 -15.25
C ARG A 484 -7.09 24.12 -15.54
N ALA A 485 -7.22 22.83 -15.83
CA ALA A 485 -6.10 21.95 -16.17
C ALA A 485 -5.36 22.45 -17.42
N LEU A 486 -6.10 22.67 -18.51
CA LEU A 486 -5.57 23.15 -19.79
C LEU A 486 -4.83 24.49 -19.65
N ALA A 487 -5.43 25.46 -18.96
CA ALA A 487 -4.81 26.76 -18.73
C ALA A 487 -3.57 26.67 -17.82
N SER A 488 -3.67 25.92 -16.73
CA SER A 488 -2.59 25.80 -15.74
C SER A 488 -1.33 25.13 -16.30
N ARG A 489 -1.49 24.13 -17.17
CA ARG A 489 -0.37 23.49 -17.89
C ARG A 489 0.00 24.19 -19.19
N LYS A 490 -0.70 25.28 -19.54
CA LYS A 490 -0.50 26.06 -20.79
C LYS A 490 -0.63 25.21 -22.05
N ALA A 491 -1.71 24.42 -22.13
CA ALA A 491 -1.98 23.54 -23.26
C ALA A 491 -1.96 24.31 -24.59
N LYS A 492 -1.32 23.76 -25.62
CA LYS A 492 -1.20 24.37 -26.96
C LYS A 492 -2.46 24.14 -27.78
N VAL A 493 -3.60 24.59 -27.27
CA VAL A 493 -4.91 24.44 -27.91
C VAL A 493 -5.79 25.66 -27.63
N ASN A 494 -6.72 25.96 -28.53
CA ASN A 494 -7.86 26.82 -28.20
C ASN A 494 -8.99 25.95 -27.63
N ALA A 495 -9.47 26.26 -26.44
CA ALA A 495 -10.53 25.49 -25.78
C ALA A 495 -11.61 26.42 -25.22
N VAL A 496 -12.86 25.97 -25.25
CA VAL A 496 -14.00 26.69 -24.68
C VAL A 496 -14.79 25.77 -23.76
N GLY A 497 -15.05 26.22 -22.54
CA GLY A 497 -16.00 25.61 -21.62
C GLY A 497 -17.28 26.42 -21.56
N VAL A 498 -18.44 25.78 -21.66
CA VAL A 498 -19.76 26.40 -21.44
C VAL A 498 -20.53 25.60 -20.40
N VAL A 499 -20.99 26.24 -19.32
CA VAL A 499 -21.74 25.57 -18.27
C VAL A 499 -23.06 26.27 -18.01
N GLY A 500 -24.15 25.51 -18.05
CA GLY A 500 -25.51 25.98 -17.76
C GLY A 500 -25.86 25.71 -16.31
N LEU A 501 -25.95 26.77 -15.52
CA LEU A 501 -26.09 26.73 -14.07
C LEU A 501 -27.52 27.06 -13.65
N VAL A 502 -28.18 26.12 -12.98
CA VAL A 502 -29.55 26.25 -12.50
C VAL A 502 -29.71 25.52 -11.16
N GLU A 503 -30.78 25.82 -10.44
CA GLU A 503 -31.25 25.03 -9.30
C GLU A 503 -32.69 24.59 -9.59
N ASN A 504 -32.96 23.28 -9.63
CA ASN A 504 -34.27 22.75 -10.00
C ASN A 504 -35.11 22.53 -8.73
N MET A 505 -36.08 23.41 -8.49
CA MET A 505 -36.85 23.46 -7.24
C MET A 505 -38.37 23.47 -7.50
N PRO A 506 -39.20 22.78 -6.69
CA PRO A 506 -40.63 23.00 -6.69
C PRO A 506 -40.94 24.39 -6.13
N SER A 507 -41.83 25.12 -6.81
CA SER A 507 -42.36 26.39 -6.31
C SER A 507 -43.65 26.73 -7.04
N GLY A 508 -44.31 27.83 -6.62
CA GLY A 508 -45.47 28.35 -7.34
C GLY A 508 -45.15 28.88 -8.76
N THR A 509 -43.88 29.11 -9.07
CA THR A 509 -43.41 29.56 -10.39
C THR A 509 -42.73 28.45 -11.19
N ALA A 510 -42.49 27.28 -10.60
CA ALA A 510 -41.77 26.19 -11.24
C ALA A 510 -42.43 25.71 -12.55
N GLN A 511 -41.60 25.27 -13.48
CA GLN A 511 -42.05 24.59 -14.69
C GLN A 511 -42.81 23.30 -14.32
N ARG A 512 -43.80 22.93 -15.13
CA ARG A 512 -44.72 21.82 -14.84
C ARG A 512 -44.71 20.79 -15.96
N PRO A 513 -45.03 19.53 -15.66
CA PRO A 513 -45.39 18.55 -16.67
C PRO A 513 -46.55 19.06 -17.55
N GLY A 514 -46.35 19.05 -18.86
CA GLY A 514 -47.25 19.56 -19.89
C GLY A 514 -46.91 20.97 -20.39
N ASP A 515 -45.99 21.70 -19.75
CA ASP A 515 -45.53 22.99 -20.28
C ASP A 515 -44.79 22.79 -21.61
N ILE A 516 -44.99 23.70 -22.57
CA ILE A 516 -44.22 23.76 -23.81
C ILE A 516 -43.31 25.00 -23.75
N VAL A 517 -42.01 24.80 -23.88
CA VAL A 517 -41.01 25.88 -23.88
C VAL A 517 -40.31 25.98 -25.22
N THR A 518 -39.87 27.18 -25.58
CA THR A 518 -39.06 27.42 -26.78
C THR A 518 -37.60 27.53 -26.40
N SER A 519 -36.76 26.67 -26.97
CA SER A 519 -35.30 26.70 -26.80
C SER A 519 -34.65 27.83 -27.61
N MET A 520 -33.37 28.11 -27.35
CA MET A 520 -32.54 29.04 -28.11
C MET A 520 -32.46 28.67 -29.60
N SER A 521 -32.58 27.38 -29.92
CA SER A 521 -32.63 26.91 -31.31
C SER A 521 -33.91 27.31 -32.06
N GLY A 522 -34.93 27.79 -31.35
CA GLY A 522 -36.27 28.03 -31.87
C GLY A 522 -37.19 26.81 -31.83
N GLN A 523 -36.66 25.60 -31.58
CA GLN A 523 -37.47 24.39 -31.41
C GLN A 523 -38.27 24.45 -30.11
N THR A 524 -39.53 23.99 -30.18
CA THR A 524 -40.44 23.83 -29.04
C THR A 524 -40.28 22.47 -28.37
N ILE A 525 -40.27 22.46 -27.04
CA ILE A 525 -40.08 21.27 -26.21
C ILE A 525 -41.28 21.08 -25.29
N GLU A 526 -41.98 19.96 -25.43
CA GLU A 526 -42.99 19.51 -24.46
C GLU A 526 -42.30 18.87 -23.25
N VAL A 527 -42.44 19.50 -22.09
CA VAL A 527 -41.84 19.04 -20.83
C VAL A 527 -42.80 18.08 -20.14
N LEU A 528 -42.55 16.78 -20.23
CA LEU A 528 -43.42 15.75 -19.63
C LEU A 528 -42.95 15.31 -18.24
N ASN A 529 -41.69 15.58 -17.90
CA ASN A 529 -41.12 15.30 -16.58
C ASN A 529 -40.09 16.37 -16.24
N THR A 530 -40.26 17.06 -15.11
CA THR A 530 -39.35 18.15 -14.68
C THR A 530 -38.10 17.64 -13.97
N ASP A 531 -38.01 16.33 -13.73
CA ASP A 531 -36.82 15.57 -13.28
C ASP A 531 -35.93 15.14 -14.46
N ALA A 532 -36.28 15.58 -15.68
CA ALA A 532 -35.49 15.45 -16.89
C ALA A 532 -35.04 16.85 -17.35
N GLU A 533 -34.52 17.62 -16.42
CA GLU A 533 -34.13 19.03 -16.51
C GLU A 533 -32.76 19.22 -17.16
N GLY A 534 -31.78 18.37 -16.84
CA GLY A 534 -30.40 18.55 -17.30
C GLY A 534 -30.27 18.62 -18.81
N ARG A 535 -31.08 17.86 -19.54
CA ARG A 535 -31.11 17.90 -21.00
C ARG A 535 -31.69 19.20 -21.56
N LEU A 536 -32.62 19.85 -20.85
CA LEU A 536 -33.17 21.16 -21.21
C LEU A 536 -32.12 22.26 -21.03
N VAL A 537 -31.36 22.20 -19.94
CA VAL A 537 -30.22 23.09 -19.68
C VAL A 537 -29.17 22.94 -20.79
N LEU A 538 -28.79 21.70 -21.11
CA LEU A 538 -27.82 21.41 -22.15
C LEU A 538 -28.28 21.82 -23.54
N ALA A 539 -29.57 21.67 -23.88
CA ALA A 539 -30.09 22.06 -25.20
C ALA A 539 -29.74 23.51 -25.55
N ASP A 540 -29.96 24.44 -24.62
CA ASP A 540 -29.63 25.86 -24.82
C ASP A 540 -28.12 26.12 -24.72
N ALA A 541 -27.43 25.50 -23.77
CA ALA A 541 -25.98 25.69 -23.57
C ALA A 541 -25.16 25.20 -24.78
N MET A 542 -25.49 24.02 -25.32
CA MET A 542 -24.87 23.45 -26.52
C MET A 542 -25.18 24.29 -27.76
N TRP A 543 -26.42 24.75 -27.91
CA TRP A 543 -26.78 25.60 -29.04
C TRP A 543 -26.01 26.93 -29.02
N TYR A 544 -25.96 27.58 -27.86
CA TYR A 544 -25.17 28.79 -27.65
C TYR A 544 -23.69 28.58 -27.96
N CYS A 545 -23.12 27.45 -27.50
CA CYS A 545 -21.73 27.11 -27.73
C CYS A 545 -21.39 27.02 -29.24
N GLN A 546 -22.24 26.34 -30.01
CA GLN A 546 -22.06 26.17 -31.45
C GLN A 546 -22.19 27.50 -32.21
N GLU A 547 -23.23 28.29 -31.91
CA GLU A 547 -23.48 29.59 -32.55
C GLU A 547 -22.36 30.60 -32.27
N THR A 548 -21.89 30.65 -31.02
CA THR A 548 -20.94 31.67 -30.56
C THR A 548 -19.51 31.33 -30.95
N PHE A 549 -19.08 30.08 -30.72
CA PHE A 549 -17.66 29.71 -30.80
C PHE A 549 -17.31 28.83 -32.00
N LYS A 550 -18.31 28.23 -32.66
CA LYS A 550 -18.14 27.41 -33.87
C LYS A 550 -16.99 26.37 -33.73
N PRO A 551 -17.04 25.53 -32.69
CA PRO A 551 -15.94 24.64 -32.35
C PRO A 551 -15.71 23.56 -33.42
N LYS A 552 -14.50 22.98 -33.45
CA LYS A 552 -14.19 21.82 -34.29
C LYS A 552 -14.96 20.58 -33.83
N VAL A 553 -15.04 20.43 -32.51
CA VAL A 553 -15.67 19.31 -31.79
C VAL A 553 -16.32 19.88 -30.53
N MET A 554 -17.51 19.38 -30.19
CA MET A 554 -18.21 19.71 -28.95
C MET A 554 -18.50 18.45 -28.14
N ILE A 555 -18.05 18.41 -26.90
CA ILE A 555 -18.27 17.28 -25.99
C ILE A 555 -19.05 17.80 -24.79
N ASP A 556 -20.21 17.22 -24.50
CA ASP A 556 -20.95 17.55 -23.29
C ASP A 556 -20.84 16.45 -22.22
N LEU A 557 -20.85 16.87 -20.95
CA LEU A 557 -20.74 16.01 -19.77
C LEU A 557 -21.89 16.29 -18.82
N ALA A 558 -22.56 15.24 -18.38
CA ALA A 558 -23.69 15.37 -17.48
C ALA A 558 -23.96 14.14 -16.64
N THR A 559 -24.33 14.35 -15.39
CA THR A 559 -25.03 13.38 -14.56
C THR A 559 -26.49 13.30 -15.06
N LEU A 560 -26.71 12.69 -16.23
CA LEU A 560 -27.94 12.92 -16.98
C LEU A 560 -29.05 11.93 -16.66
N THR A 561 -28.72 10.64 -16.50
CA THR A 561 -29.76 9.62 -16.33
C THR A 561 -29.44 8.57 -15.28
N GLY A 562 -30.43 8.22 -14.46
CA GLY A 562 -30.36 6.99 -13.65
C GLY A 562 -30.27 5.72 -14.50
N ALA A 563 -30.70 5.77 -15.76
CA ALA A 563 -30.66 4.63 -16.68
C ALA A 563 -29.23 4.21 -17.04
N ILE A 564 -28.26 5.12 -17.08
CA ILE A 564 -26.87 4.73 -17.36
C ILE A 564 -26.24 3.97 -16.19
N LEU A 565 -26.60 4.32 -14.94
CA LEU A 565 -26.16 3.56 -13.76
C LEU A 565 -26.67 2.11 -13.81
N ILE A 566 -27.93 1.92 -14.24
CA ILE A 566 -28.49 0.58 -14.39
C ILE A 566 -27.76 -0.20 -15.50
N ALA A 567 -27.31 0.48 -16.56
CA ALA A 567 -26.65 -0.17 -17.69
C ALA A 567 -25.16 -0.48 -17.45
N LEU A 568 -24.40 0.44 -16.83
CA LEU A 568 -22.94 0.40 -16.76
C LEU A 568 -22.39 0.44 -15.32
N GLY A 569 -23.25 0.61 -14.31
CA GLY A 569 -22.85 0.76 -12.91
C GLY A 569 -21.99 2.00 -12.68
N ASN A 570 -20.98 1.86 -11.82
CA ASN A 570 -20.01 2.90 -11.47
C ASN A 570 -18.61 2.61 -12.04
N ILE A 571 -18.54 1.89 -13.18
CA ILE A 571 -17.29 1.45 -13.80
C ILE A 571 -17.00 2.22 -15.10
N TYR A 572 -18.02 2.45 -15.93
CA TYR A 572 -17.92 3.16 -17.20
C TYR A 572 -18.88 4.35 -17.25
N GLY A 573 -18.41 5.48 -17.79
CA GLY A 573 -19.30 6.52 -18.30
C GLY A 573 -19.94 6.10 -19.63
N GLY A 574 -21.18 6.51 -19.87
CA GLY A 574 -21.87 6.25 -21.13
C GLY A 574 -21.50 7.28 -22.19
N MET A 575 -20.99 6.83 -23.34
CA MET A 575 -20.61 7.71 -24.44
C MET A 575 -21.57 7.56 -25.63
N TYR A 576 -22.11 8.67 -26.11
CA TYR A 576 -22.93 8.75 -27.31
C TYR A 576 -22.24 9.70 -28.27
N ALA A 577 -22.04 9.32 -29.52
CA ALA A 577 -21.27 10.13 -30.46
C ALA A 577 -21.85 10.02 -31.87
N ASN A 578 -21.89 11.14 -32.58
CA ASN A 578 -22.31 11.21 -33.98
C ASN A 578 -21.14 10.99 -34.97
N ASP A 579 -19.93 10.77 -34.45
CA ASP A 579 -18.69 10.60 -35.19
C ASP A 579 -17.86 9.46 -34.58
N ASP A 580 -17.33 8.58 -35.43
CA ASP A 580 -16.62 7.37 -35.01
C ASP A 580 -15.18 7.64 -34.56
N ASP A 581 -14.52 8.65 -35.15
CA ASP A 581 -13.15 9.02 -34.81
C ASP A 581 -13.10 9.66 -33.43
N LEU A 582 -14.01 10.62 -33.16
CA LEU A 582 -14.15 11.20 -31.82
C LEU A 582 -14.45 10.13 -30.77
N ALA A 583 -15.37 9.20 -31.05
CA ALA A 583 -15.68 8.12 -30.13
C ALA A 583 -14.45 7.27 -29.81
N SER A 584 -13.64 6.95 -30.82
CA SER A 584 -12.42 6.15 -30.66
C SER A 584 -11.35 6.88 -29.84
N GLN A 585 -11.20 8.20 -30.04
CA GLN A 585 -10.28 9.05 -29.28
C GLN A 585 -10.68 9.19 -27.80
N LEU A 586 -11.97 9.30 -27.54
CA LEU A 586 -12.51 9.32 -26.17
C LEU A 586 -12.33 7.97 -25.48
N GLU A 587 -12.61 6.86 -26.16
CA GLU A 587 -12.41 5.53 -25.62
C GLU A 587 -10.93 5.24 -25.30
N SER A 588 -10.01 5.61 -26.20
CA SER A 588 -8.57 5.46 -25.97
C SER A 588 -8.07 6.31 -24.80
N SER A 589 -8.55 7.56 -24.69
CA SER A 589 -8.22 8.46 -23.59
C SER A 589 -8.76 7.97 -22.25
N GLY A 590 -9.97 7.38 -22.25
CA GLY A 590 -10.52 6.74 -21.06
C GLY A 590 -9.68 5.56 -20.58
N LYS A 591 -9.21 4.72 -21.51
CA LYS A 591 -8.30 3.61 -21.17
C LYS A 591 -6.94 4.09 -20.64
N ALA A 592 -6.38 5.15 -21.23
CA ALA A 592 -5.10 5.70 -20.81
C ALA A 592 -5.13 6.32 -19.41
N THR A 593 -6.27 6.89 -19.01
CA THR A 593 -6.43 7.61 -17.73
C THR A 593 -7.10 6.78 -16.64
N GLY A 594 -7.73 5.66 -17.00
CA GLY A 594 -8.60 4.87 -16.14
C GLY A 594 -10.00 5.49 -15.95
N GLU A 595 -10.34 6.57 -16.65
CA GLU A 595 -11.68 7.16 -16.70
C GLU A 595 -12.48 6.56 -17.86
N LEU A 596 -12.87 5.30 -17.67
CA LEU A 596 -13.36 4.45 -18.76
C LEU A 596 -14.70 4.95 -19.32
N LEU A 597 -14.84 4.85 -20.65
CA LEU A 597 -16.06 5.14 -21.39
C LEU A 597 -16.53 3.92 -22.17
N TRP A 598 -17.84 3.74 -22.29
CA TRP A 598 -18.44 2.72 -23.14
C TRP A 598 -19.38 3.36 -24.16
N ARG A 599 -19.17 3.05 -25.44
CA ARG A 599 -20.01 3.59 -26.51
C ARG A 599 -21.39 2.95 -26.52
N MET A 600 -22.40 3.79 -26.38
CA MET A 600 -23.82 3.44 -26.43
C MET A 600 -24.39 3.84 -27.81
N PRO A 601 -25.42 3.13 -28.30
CA PRO A 601 -25.94 3.36 -29.64
C PRO A 601 -26.78 4.65 -29.71
N LEU A 602 -26.73 5.30 -30.88
CA LEU A 602 -27.75 6.22 -31.38
C LEU A 602 -28.39 5.56 -32.61
N ALA A 603 -29.71 5.66 -32.77
CA ALA A 603 -30.39 5.06 -33.91
C ALA A 603 -31.70 5.79 -34.24
N PRO A 604 -32.09 5.86 -35.54
CA PRO A 604 -33.33 6.52 -35.96
C PRO A 604 -34.59 6.07 -35.20
N ALA A 605 -34.65 4.80 -34.80
CA ALA A 605 -35.77 4.27 -34.02
C ALA A 605 -35.87 4.89 -32.62
N TYR A 606 -34.74 5.12 -31.93
CA TYR A 606 -34.71 5.81 -30.65
C TYR A 606 -34.98 7.31 -30.82
N ASN A 607 -34.41 7.93 -31.86
CA ASN A 607 -34.67 9.33 -32.18
C ASN A 607 -36.17 9.62 -32.32
N LYS A 608 -36.89 8.76 -33.06
CA LYS A 608 -38.34 8.87 -33.28
C LYS A 608 -39.15 8.80 -31.97
N MET A 609 -38.62 8.16 -30.93
CA MET A 609 -39.27 8.12 -29.62
C MET A 609 -39.36 9.50 -28.97
N MET A 610 -38.59 10.48 -29.43
CA MET A 610 -38.59 11.86 -28.94
C MET A 610 -39.57 12.79 -29.66
N ASP A 611 -40.32 12.30 -30.65
CA ASP A 611 -41.38 13.07 -31.30
C ASP A 611 -42.50 13.39 -30.31
N SER A 612 -42.91 14.66 -30.28
CA SER A 612 -44.07 15.12 -29.52
C SER A 612 -45.27 15.31 -30.46
N PRO A 613 -46.49 14.99 -30.01
CA PRO A 613 -47.71 15.35 -30.74
C PRO A 613 -48.05 16.85 -30.64
N ALA A 614 -47.48 17.58 -29.67
CA ALA A 614 -47.84 18.96 -29.35
C ALA A 614 -46.71 19.98 -29.53
N ALA A 615 -45.46 19.52 -29.67
CA ALA A 615 -44.26 20.33 -29.87
C ALA A 615 -43.30 19.65 -30.87
N ASP A 616 -42.17 20.28 -31.19
CA ASP A 616 -41.17 19.70 -32.10
C ASP A 616 -40.47 18.48 -31.47
N VAL A 617 -40.33 18.48 -30.14
CA VAL A 617 -39.71 17.42 -29.36
C VAL A 617 -40.37 17.34 -27.98
N LYS A 618 -40.41 16.15 -27.37
CA LYS A 618 -40.73 15.99 -25.93
C LYS A 618 -39.46 15.68 -25.15
N ASN A 619 -39.36 16.11 -23.91
CA ASN A 619 -38.11 15.95 -23.14
C ASN A 619 -37.85 14.51 -22.66
N ILE A 620 -38.88 13.64 -22.64
CA ILE A 620 -38.74 12.20 -22.36
C ILE A 620 -39.55 11.36 -23.35
N SER A 621 -39.16 10.09 -23.53
CA SER A 621 -39.85 9.19 -24.45
C SER A 621 -41.24 8.73 -23.96
N GLY A 622 -41.53 8.88 -22.66
CA GLY A 622 -42.70 8.32 -21.99
C GLY A 622 -42.53 6.86 -21.55
N SER A 623 -41.38 6.24 -21.85
CA SER A 623 -40.99 4.90 -21.39
C SER A 623 -39.76 4.99 -20.49
N ARG A 624 -39.64 4.06 -19.53
CA ARG A 624 -38.41 3.88 -18.74
C ARG A 624 -37.30 3.19 -19.54
N ASN A 625 -37.66 2.47 -20.59
CA ASN A 625 -36.71 1.69 -21.38
C ASN A 625 -35.83 2.61 -22.23
N ALA A 626 -34.53 2.29 -22.32
CA ALA A 626 -33.56 3.07 -23.09
C ALA A 626 -33.51 4.56 -22.69
N GLY A 627 -33.71 4.86 -21.40
CA GLY A 627 -33.75 6.25 -20.90
C GLY A 627 -32.48 7.05 -21.19
N SER A 628 -31.31 6.43 -21.11
CA SER A 628 -30.02 7.05 -21.41
C SER A 628 -29.85 7.33 -22.91
N ILE A 629 -30.20 6.36 -23.76
CA ILE A 629 -30.18 6.54 -25.23
C ILE A 629 -31.14 7.64 -25.66
N THR A 630 -32.38 7.62 -25.18
CA THR A 630 -33.39 8.64 -25.55
C THR A 630 -33.04 10.04 -25.03
N ALA A 631 -32.29 10.15 -23.92
CA ALA A 631 -31.74 11.41 -23.46
C ALA A 631 -30.66 11.94 -24.42
N ALA A 632 -29.75 11.08 -24.88
CA ALA A 632 -28.75 11.45 -25.88
C ALA A 632 -29.39 11.81 -27.23
N GLU A 633 -30.43 11.08 -27.66
CA GLU A 633 -31.20 11.41 -28.86
C GLU A 633 -31.91 12.76 -28.76
N PHE A 634 -32.41 13.13 -27.57
CA PHE A 634 -32.93 14.47 -27.31
C PHE A 634 -31.84 15.53 -27.52
N LEU A 635 -30.66 15.34 -26.91
CA LEU A 635 -29.53 16.27 -27.04
C LEU A 635 -29.08 16.42 -28.50
N GLN A 636 -29.05 15.32 -29.26
CA GLN A 636 -28.66 15.32 -30.68
C GLN A 636 -29.55 16.23 -31.54
N ARG A 637 -30.83 16.45 -31.18
CA ARG A 637 -31.71 17.40 -31.88
C ARG A 637 -31.29 18.87 -31.75
N PHE A 638 -30.39 19.17 -30.81
CA PHE A 638 -29.82 20.51 -30.60
C PHE A 638 -28.37 20.61 -31.07
N VAL A 639 -27.89 19.59 -31.80
CA VAL A 639 -26.60 19.61 -32.49
C VAL A 639 -26.82 20.05 -33.92
N GLN A 640 -26.13 21.12 -34.33
CA GLN A 640 -26.23 21.62 -35.69
C GLN A 640 -25.67 20.60 -36.69
N LYS A 641 -26.27 20.58 -37.89
CA LYS A 641 -25.80 19.70 -38.95
C LYS A 641 -24.34 20.00 -39.29
N GLY A 642 -23.48 18.99 -39.18
CA GLY A 642 -22.04 19.09 -39.45
C GLY A 642 -21.18 19.38 -38.22
N THR A 643 -21.77 19.61 -37.05
CA THR A 643 -21.02 19.67 -35.78
C THR A 643 -20.66 18.25 -35.35
N ILE A 644 -19.37 18.00 -35.14
CA ILE A 644 -18.89 16.76 -34.52
C ILE A 644 -19.16 16.85 -33.02
N TRP A 645 -19.86 15.85 -32.48
CA TRP A 645 -20.39 15.88 -31.12
C TRP A 645 -20.34 14.53 -30.42
N SER A 646 -20.08 14.59 -29.11
CA SER A 646 -20.31 13.48 -28.20
C SER A 646 -20.94 13.94 -26.88
N HIS A 647 -21.87 13.15 -26.36
CA HIS A 647 -22.41 13.25 -25.02
C HIS A 647 -21.81 12.17 -24.11
N LEU A 648 -21.34 12.57 -22.94
CA LEU A 648 -20.87 11.71 -21.87
C LEU A 648 -21.85 11.73 -20.69
N ASP A 649 -22.61 10.65 -20.50
CA ASP A 649 -23.45 10.44 -19.33
C ASP A 649 -22.58 9.86 -18.19
N ILE A 650 -22.26 10.73 -17.23
CA ILE A 650 -21.35 10.47 -16.11
C ILE A 650 -22.09 10.30 -14.78
N ALA A 651 -23.41 10.05 -14.80
CA ALA A 651 -24.23 9.95 -13.60
C ALA A 651 -23.71 8.91 -12.58
N GLY A 652 -23.12 7.80 -13.06
CA GLY A 652 -22.50 6.79 -12.21
C GLY A 652 -21.07 7.10 -11.76
N MET A 653 -20.47 8.20 -12.25
CA MET A 653 -19.04 8.45 -12.12
C MET A 653 -18.70 9.64 -11.23
N ALA A 654 -19.67 10.46 -10.82
CA ALA A 654 -19.42 11.66 -10.02
C ALA A 654 -18.92 11.37 -8.59
N TRP A 655 -19.33 10.22 -8.02
CA TRP A 655 -19.05 9.85 -6.64
C TRP A 655 -18.61 8.39 -6.52
N ALA A 656 -17.66 8.13 -5.62
CA ALA A 656 -17.17 6.78 -5.30
C ALA A 656 -17.42 6.45 -3.83
N ASP A 657 -18.00 5.28 -3.56
CA ASP A 657 -18.28 4.80 -2.20
C ASP A 657 -17.08 4.17 -1.50
N LYS A 658 -16.04 3.85 -2.26
CA LYS A 658 -14.81 3.22 -1.77
C LYS A 658 -13.59 3.89 -2.39
N ASP A 659 -12.48 3.73 -1.69
CA ASP A 659 -11.18 4.14 -2.20
C ASP A 659 -10.78 3.30 -3.43
N SER A 660 -10.06 3.92 -4.35
CA SER A 660 -9.31 3.31 -5.43
C SER A 660 -7.83 3.72 -5.33
N PRO A 661 -6.91 3.10 -6.10
CA PRO A 661 -5.48 3.43 -6.01
C PRO A 661 -5.17 4.93 -6.22
N THR A 662 -5.96 5.63 -7.03
CA THR A 662 -5.73 7.06 -7.39
C THR A 662 -6.92 7.96 -7.04
N SER A 663 -7.92 7.47 -6.31
CA SER A 663 -9.04 8.30 -5.86
C SER A 663 -9.49 7.86 -4.47
N PRO A 664 -9.59 8.78 -3.50
CA PRO A 664 -10.30 8.46 -2.26
C PRO A 664 -11.80 8.30 -2.53
N ARG A 665 -12.51 7.71 -1.56
CA ARG A 665 -13.97 7.78 -1.43
C ARG A 665 -14.42 9.25 -1.44
N GLY A 666 -15.51 9.53 -2.15
CA GLY A 666 -16.08 10.87 -2.30
C GLY A 666 -16.20 11.27 -3.76
N ALA A 667 -16.19 12.58 -4.02
CA ALA A 667 -16.16 13.11 -5.37
C ALA A 667 -14.93 12.59 -6.12
N THR A 668 -15.12 12.13 -7.35
CA THR A 668 -14.06 11.45 -8.11
C THR A 668 -13.21 12.44 -8.92
N GLY A 669 -13.81 13.54 -9.37
CA GLY A 669 -13.21 14.43 -10.38
C GLY A 669 -13.25 13.87 -11.81
N TYR A 670 -14.06 12.83 -12.05
CA TYR A 670 -14.17 12.15 -13.33
C TYR A 670 -14.44 13.13 -14.49
N GLY A 671 -13.75 12.92 -15.60
CA GLY A 671 -13.85 13.72 -16.82
C GLY A 671 -12.67 14.67 -16.99
N VAL A 672 -12.07 15.18 -15.90
CA VAL A 672 -10.95 16.13 -16.00
C VAL A 672 -9.74 15.49 -16.66
N ARG A 673 -9.32 14.30 -16.19
CA ARG A 673 -8.14 13.62 -16.74
C ARG A 673 -8.42 13.07 -18.13
N LEU A 674 -9.63 12.52 -18.34
CA LEU A 674 -10.10 12.06 -19.63
C LEU A 674 -10.00 13.14 -20.72
N LEU A 675 -10.57 14.32 -20.47
CA LEU A 675 -10.62 15.40 -21.45
C LEU A 675 -9.26 16.07 -21.62
N ASP A 676 -8.48 16.19 -20.53
CA ASP A 676 -7.11 16.69 -20.61
C ASP A 676 -6.23 15.79 -21.50
N HIS A 677 -6.30 14.47 -21.29
CA HIS A 677 -5.58 13.50 -22.10
C HIS A 677 -6.05 13.50 -23.55
N LEU A 678 -7.36 13.57 -23.79
CA LEU A 678 -7.92 13.70 -25.15
C LEU A 678 -7.30 14.90 -25.88
N VAL A 679 -7.25 16.05 -25.22
CA VAL A 679 -6.66 17.27 -25.79
C VAL A 679 -5.17 17.07 -26.08
N ALA A 680 -4.41 16.59 -25.10
CA ALA A 680 -2.97 16.40 -25.25
C ALA A 680 -2.61 15.39 -26.36
N ALA A 681 -3.39 14.31 -26.49
CA ALA A 681 -3.12 13.25 -27.46
C ALA A 681 -3.57 13.58 -28.88
N HIS A 682 -4.60 14.43 -29.06
CA HIS A 682 -5.28 14.56 -30.36
C HIS A 682 -5.47 16.00 -30.87
N TYR A 683 -5.36 17.02 -30.01
CA TYR A 683 -5.74 18.39 -30.37
C TYR A 683 -4.69 19.47 -30.09
N GLU A 684 -3.59 19.14 -29.41
CA GLU A 684 -2.48 20.08 -29.26
C GLU A 684 -1.57 20.14 -30.48
N GLU A 685 -1.12 21.35 -30.79
CA GLU A 685 -0.08 21.57 -31.80
C GLU A 685 1.25 20.98 -31.30
N ALA A 686 1.97 20.30 -32.21
CA ALA A 686 3.30 19.74 -31.92
C ALA A 686 4.29 20.80 -31.37
#